data_AF-R4LN55-F1
#
_entry.id   AF-R4LN55-F1
#
_cell.length_a   1.000
_cell.length_b   1.000
_cell.length_c   1.000
_cell.angle_alpha   90.00
_cell.angle_beta   90.00
_cell.angle_gamma   90.00
#
_symmetry.space_group_name_H-M   'P 1'
#
loop_
_entity.id
_entity.type
_entity.pdbx_description
1 polymer ?
#
loop_
_entity_poly.entity_id
_entity_poly.type
_entity_poly.pdbx_seq_one_letter_code
_entity_poly.pdbx_strand_id
1 'polypeptide(L)'
;MRTTIQAVKVVQLRLILVAVLLITTALLSAPAWQPEASASEPIPARAPVTVSLTYDDGTDDQLEAADIMAQHGVTGTFYLNSSRFGAPGRLNADEARALQSAGNEIGGHSVTHADLPTLTADEQKRQICNDRSSLLAQGLRVTNFAYPYGDDSPETQQIVAACGYNSARVVGDIVSPGSCSGCPFAEQIPPTNRYSIRTPDSIKPRISLVDMQNYVLQAEQGGGGWVVIVMHRVCDDCDPYAVTPAKLDAFLSWLTPRAADGTVVRTVAEVVGGDVQPSVTGPVPPPRDVTAGLLHNQSMDADTSGDGIPDCWQRGGYGDNSWAWANSSTPHSAPAAMQVSISSFTSGDRRIMTPQDLGACAPEIVPGHTYQMKAWYQSVGTSRLVAYYRDKSNRWVYLSQGPFLAPAATWRETTWTTPELPDAASALSVGLSLRSTGRIVADDFSLTDTDQIAPTVELTSPVDGSRMRGTVTVAADAADASGVDHVDFLLDGVLACSARSAPYRCTVDTTAHPDTVIAITARAVDTAGNTALSLGRNYTISNSVPPDSIAPSVTLAGPDPGSSVSQTVTLSAVASDNDSVSRVLFYVDGAFVAAVRSEPYTVQWDSSAHPDGPATIEAKALDISGNLGFSLQRTVTVDNYRLDSTTPVTTMACDGTVCGADWYAEPVQVSFAATDTGSGVEHVAYTLDGTDPAAGNGSIYSEPFTVSSSATVKYRAMDRAGNLEAVHAFDLAVDSTAPEARVAAPAAGDTVSAVTYLKAAVADSNGVARVYFYLDGKLLGSRIVTPFQWKWDPATVSPGTHTVQVTAVDPARNQTKSEAVTFTVS
;
A
#
# COMPACT_ATOMS: atom_id res chain seq x y z
N MET A 1 81.05 0.67 -47.05
CA MET A 1 81.72 1.81 -47.72
C MET A 1 80.65 2.77 -48.25
N ARG A 2 81.01 4.06 -48.39
CA ARG A 2 80.46 5.10 -49.29
C ARG A 2 79.27 4.78 -50.24
N THR A 3 78.20 5.60 -50.15
CA THR A 3 77.47 6.37 -51.23
C THR A 3 76.80 5.67 -52.42
N THR A 4 75.76 6.16 -53.14
CA THR A 4 74.70 7.23 -53.08
C THR A 4 73.82 7.07 -54.38
N ILE A 5 73.05 8.08 -54.85
CA ILE A 5 72.54 8.33 -56.26
C ILE A 5 71.16 7.67 -56.60
N GLN A 6 70.12 8.26 -57.22
CA GLN A 6 69.72 9.63 -57.74
C GLN A 6 68.14 9.71 -57.84
N ALA A 7 67.40 10.84 -57.69
CA ALA A 7 67.08 12.02 -58.56
C ALA A 7 66.04 11.78 -59.72
N VAL A 8 65.25 12.71 -60.32
CA VAL A 8 65.36 14.19 -60.59
C VAL A 8 64.00 14.91 -60.97
N LYS A 9 64.01 16.28 -61.08
CA LYS A 9 63.08 17.27 -61.77
C LYS A 9 61.79 17.70 -61.01
N VAL A 10 61.04 18.80 -61.31
CA VAL A 10 61.04 19.88 -62.38
C VAL A 10 61.00 21.33 -61.75
N VAL A 11 60.59 22.43 -62.45
CA VAL A 11 60.75 23.84 -61.97
C VAL A 11 59.89 24.97 -62.68
N GLN A 12 59.70 26.14 -62.02
CA GLN A 12 59.59 27.57 -62.50
C GLN A 12 58.28 28.45 -62.63
N LEU A 13 58.47 29.76 -62.34
CA LEU A 13 57.73 31.03 -62.72
C LEU A 13 56.56 31.61 -61.85
N ARG A 14 56.05 32.87 -62.08
CA ARG A 14 56.52 34.19 -61.53
C ARG A 14 55.52 35.41 -61.67
N LEU A 15 55.78 36.57 -60.97
CA LEU A 15 55.36 38.00 -61.22
C LEU A 15 53.94 38.52 -60.78
N ILE A 16 53.59 39.84 -60.56
CA ILE A 16 54.29 41.05 -59.99
C ILE A 16 53.37 42.34 -59.76
N LEU A 17 53.65 43.15 -58.71
CA LEU A 17 53.59 44.66 -58.53
C LEU A 17 52.30 45.56 -58.40
N VAL A 18 52.49 46.76 -57.76
CA VAL A 18 51.69 48.05 -57.70
C VAL A 18 50.87 48.33 -56.39
N ALA A 19 50.44 49.57 -56.02
CA ALA A 19 51.14 50.76 -55.41
C ALA A 19 50.15 51.99 -55.25
N VAL A 20 50.26 53.08 -54.44
CA VAL A 20 50.85 53.44 -53.10
C VAL A 20 50.48 54.92 -52.66
N LEU A 21 50.41 55.23 -51.34
CA LEU A 21 50.49 56.57 -50.62
C LEU A 21 49.29 57.58 -50.51
N LEU A 22 48.99 58.12 -49.29
CA LEU A 22 49.18 59.55 -48.87
C LEU A 22 48.66 59.96 -47.44
N ILE A 23 49.24 61.07 -46.89
CA ILE A 23 48.91 61.88 -45.67
C ILE A 23 49.34 61.33 -44.28
N THR A 24 49.60 62.24 -43.32
CA THR A 24 50.45 62.07 -42.11
C THR A 24 49.95 62.82 -40.85
N THR A 25 50.72 62.71 -39.73
CA THR A 25 50.54 63.26 -38.35
C THR A 25 49.68 62.39 -37.41
N ALA A 26 49.95 62.27 -36.10
CA ALA A 26 50.95 62.92 -35.23
C ALA A 26 51.93 61.92 -34.54
N LEU A 27 52.65 62.35 -33.47
CA LEU A 27 53.96 61.80 -33.06
C LEU A 27 54.00 60.94 -31.77
N LEU A 28 55.03 60.09 -31.70
CA LEU A 28 55.79 59.62 -30.51
C LEU A 28 55.12 58.66 -29.50
N SER A 29 55.22 57.37 -29.77
CA SER A 29 56.13 56.48 -29.00
C SER A 29 56.26 55.10 -29.67
N ALA A 30 57.44 54.47 -29.53
CA ALA A 30 57.77 53.13 -30.05
C ALA A 30 58.87 52.52 -29.16
N PRO A 31 59.04 51.18 -29.12
CA PRO A 31 59.95 50.58 -30.11
C PRO A 31 59.60 49.15 -30.58
N ALA A 32 60.31 48.74 -31.64
CA ALA A 32 60.67 47.36 -32.02
C ALA A 32 59.56 46.33 -32.36
N TRP A 33 59.52 45.94 -33.64
CA TRP A 33 59.03 44.62 -34.07
C TRP A 33 60.03 43.51 -33.69
N GLN A 34 59.51 42.33 -33.39
CA GLN A 34 60.21 41.03 -33.42
C GLN A 34 59.31 39.98 -34.08
N PRO A 35 59.86 38.86 -34.59
CA PRO A 35 59.23 38.08 -35.65
C PRO A 35 58.07 37.18 -35.18
N GLU A 36 57.21 36.82 -36.13
CA GLU A 36 56.12 35.86 -35.94
C GLU A 36 56.66 34.49 -35.47
N ALA A 37 56.15 34.01 -34.35
CA ALA A 37 56.44 32.66 -33.87
C ALA A 37 55.65 31.63 -34.68
N SER A 38 56.30 30.53 -35.05
CA SER A 38 55.60 29.36 -35.60
C SER A 38 54.55 28.89 -34.60
N ALA A 39 53.29 28.77 -35.04
CA ALA A 39 52.29 28.08 -34.25
C ALA A 39 52.76 26.63 -34.01
N SER A 40 52.77 26.20 -32.76
CA SER A 40 52.87 24.78 -32.42
C SER A 40 51.57 24.09 -32.78
N GLU A 41 51.64 22.89 -33.35
CA GLU A 41 50.46 22.04 -33.50
C GLU A 41 49.80 21.79 -32.13
N PRO A 42 48.45 21.71 -32.06
CA PRO A 42 47.78 21.40 -30.81
C PRO A 42 48.21 20.01 -30.33
N ILE A 43 48.59 19.92 -29.06
CA ILE A 43 48.83 18.63 -28.39
C ILE A 43 47.55 17.80 -28.54
N PRO A 44 47.62 16.54 -29.00
CA PRO A 44 46.43 15.71 -29.14
C PRO A 44 45.73 15.59 -27.79
N ALA A 45 44.42 15.84 -27.77
CA ALA A 45 43.62 15.80 -26.55
C ALA A 45 43.76 14.41 -25.91
N ARG A 46 44.08 14.41 -24.61
CA ARG A 46 44.28 13.18 -23.83
C ARG A 46 42.98 12.38 -23.85
N ALA A 47 43.07 11.08 -24.11
CA ALA A 47 41.90 10.21 -24.11
C ALA A 47 41.27 10.21 -22.70
N PRO A 48 39.95 10.42 -22.58
CA PRO A 48 39.33 10.67 -21.29
C PRO A 48 39.36 9.44 -20.39
N VAL A 49 39.51 9.67 -19.09
CA VAL A 49 39.33 8.64 -18.06
C VAL A 49 38.04 8.92 -17.32
N THR A 50 37.22 7.89 -17.12
CA THR A 50 36.14 7.92 -16.14
C THR A 50 36.54 7.10 -14.93
N VAL A 51 36.28 7.61 -13.72
CA VAL A 51 36.49 6.90 -12.46
C VAL A 51 35.13 6.67 -11.81
N SER A 52 34.87 5.45 -11.34
CA SER A 52 33.68 5.14 -10.54
C SER A 52 34.10 4.69 -9.15
N LEU A 53 33.55 5.34 -8.13
CA LEU A 53 33.80 5.04 -6.72
C LEU A 53 32.70 4.07 -6.27
N THR A 54 33.08 2.86 -5.85
CA THR A 54 32.11 1.81 -5.54
C THR A 54 32.33 1.24 -4.14
N TYR A 55 31.22 1.03 -3.43
CA TYR A 55 31.18 0.51 -2.07
C TYR A 55 30.28 -0.73 -2.04
N ASP A 56 30.83 -1.89 -1.70
CA ASP A 56 30.08 -3.15 -1.56
C ASP A 56 29.55 -3.32 -0.12
N ASP A 57 28.88 -4.43 0.19
CA ASP A 57 28.36 -4.79 1.53
C ASP A 57 27.24 -3.88 2.12
N GLY A 58 27.22 -2.57 1.87
CA GLY A 58 26.26 -1.63 2.46
C GLY A 58 26.37 -1.45 3.98
N THR A 59 27.59 -1.27 4.50
CA THR A 59 27.82 -0.93 5.92
C THR A 59 27.46 0.51 6.24
N ASP A 60 27.06 0.78 7.48
CA ASP A 60 26.65 2.13 7.94
C ASP A 60 27.80 3.16 7.89
N ASP A 61 29.04 2.70 8.08
CA ASP A 61 30.26 3.52 7.88
C ASP A 61 30.38 4.13 6.47
N GLN A 62 29.65 3.63 5.47
CA GLN A 62 29.66 4.16 4.10
C GLN A 62 28.90 5.50 3.97
N LEU A 63 28.15 5.93 4.98
CA LEU A 63 27.59 7.28 5.03
C LEU A 63 28.69 8.34 5.14
N GLU A 64 29.76 8.09 5.91
CA GLU A 64 30.93 8.98 5.96
C GLU A 64 31.62 9.08 4.59
N ALA A 65 31.64 7.98 3.82
CA ALA A 65 32.13 7.99 2.44
C ALA A 65 31.31 8.91 1.54
N ALA A 66 29.99 8.92 1.68
CA ALA A 66 29.09 9.79 0.93
C ALA A 66 29.26 11.27 1.33
N ASP A 67 29.39 11.56 2.63
CA ASP A 67 29.64 12.93 3.12
C ASP A 67 30.99 13.48 2.63
N ILE A 68 32.04 12.66 2.55
CA ILE A 68 33.34 13.06 1.97
C ILE A 68 33.20 13.27 0.46
N MET A 69 32.54 12.37 -0.28
CA MET A 69 32.31 12.54 -1.72
C MET A 69 31.51 13.83 -2.02
N ALA A 70 30.50 14.14 -1.21
CA ALA A 70 29.69 15.36 -1.34
C ALA A 70 30.52 16.65 -1.11
N GLN A 71 31.47 16.65 -0.16
CA GLN A 71 32.41 17.76 0.05
C GLN A 71 33.30 18.02 -1.19
N HIS A 72 33.61 16.95 -1.94
CA HIS A 72 34.37 17.02 -3.20
C HIS A 72 33.49 17.20 -4.46
N GLY A 73 32.16 17.30 -4.31
CA GLY A 73 31.23 17.51 -5.42
C GLY A 73 31.08 16.31 -6.36
N VAL A 74 31.29 15.09 -5.86
CA VAL A 74 31.19 13.83 -6.61
C VAL A 74 30.25 12.84 -5.94
N THR A 75 29.89 11.77 -6.66
CA THR A 75 28.99 10.70 -6.18
C THR A 75 29.59 9.31 -6.46
N GLY A 76 29.04 8.28 -5.81
CA GLY A 76 29.48 6.89 -5.95
C GLY A 76 28.32 5.90 -6.11
N THR A 77 28.67 4.63 -6.23
CA THR A 77 27.75 3.49 -6.38
C THR A 77 27.84 2.59 -5.15
N PHE A 78 26.71 2.31 -4.50
CA PHE A 78 26.62 1.51 -3.27
C PHE A 78 25.86 0.22 -3.57
N TYR A 79 26.54 -0.93 -3.48
CA TYR A 79 25.98 -2.25 -3.75
C TYR A 79 25.49 -2.90 -2.45
N LEU A 80 24.18 -3.11 -2.33
CA LEU A 80 23.53 -3.48 -1.06
C LEU A 80 23.07 -4.94 -1.05
N ASN A 81 23.18 -5.60 0.11
CA ASN A 81 22.56 -6.90 0.37
C ASN A 81 21.20 -6.72 1.05
N SER A 82 20.10 -7.06 0.36
CA SER A 82 18.74 -6.87 0.88
C SER A 82 18.45 -7.54 2.23
N SER A 83 19.02 -8.70 2.54
CA SER A 83 18.78 -9.35 3.85
C SER A 83 19.61 -8.75 4.99
N ARG A 84 20.65 -7.98 4.68
CA ARG A 84 21.49 -7.31 5.68
C ARG A 84 20.97 -5.91 6.03
N PHE A 85 20.03 -5.42 5.24
CA PHE A 85 19.45 -4.09 5.31
C PHE A 85 18.77 -3.82 6.66
N GLY A 86 19.15 -2.74 7.33
CA GLY A 86 18.68 -2.40 8.69
C GLY A 86 19.12 -3.37 9.79
N ALA A 87 20.10 -4.24 9.55
CA ALA A 87 20.79 -4.96 10.62
C ALA A 87 21.84 -4.04 11.31
N PRO A 88 22.29 -4.34 12.53
CA PRO A 88 23.35 -3.56 13.18
C PRO A 88 24.64 -3.52 12.33
N GLY A 89 25.19 -2.33 12.09
CA GLY A 89 26.37 -2.15 11.22
C GLY A 89 26.05 -2.09 9.72
N ARG A 90 24.79 -1.83 9.34
CA ARG A 90 24.30 -1.86 7.94
C ARG A 90 23.29 -0.75 7.67
N LEU A 91 23.33 -0.22 6.44
CA LEU A 91 22.41 0.81 5.97
C LEU A 91 20.95 0.36 6.04
N ASN A 92 20.05 1.29 6.33
CA ASN A 92 18.61 1.09 6.35
C ASN A 92 17.87 1.75 5.16
N ALA A 93 16.55 1.56 5.12
CA ALA A 93 15.67 1.99 4.05
C ALA A 93 15.70 3.51 3.77
N ASP A 94 15.74 4.34 4.81
CA ASP A 94 15.78 5.79 4.65
C ASP A 94 17.18 6.32 4.33
N GLU A 95 18.23 5.67 4.86
CA GLU A 95 19.63 5.97 4.54
C GLU A 95 19.96 5.70 3.06
N ALA A 96 19.57 4.54 2.51
CA ALA A 96 19.76 4.25 1.09
C ALA A 96 18.92 5.18 0.18
N ARG A 97 17.72 5.57 0.61
CA ARG A 97 16.91 6.60 -0.08
C ARG A 97 17.58 7.98 -0.01
N ALA A 98 18.23 8.33 1.09
CA ALA A 98 18.98 9.57 1.24
C ALA A 98 20.23 9.60 0.33
N LEU A 99 21.02 8.51 0.31
CA LEU A 99 22.15 8.35 -0.62
C LEU A 99 21.71 8.55 -2.08
N GLN A 100 20.61 7.89 -2.48
CA GLN A 100 20.01 8.05 -3.80
C GLN A 100 19.54 9.48 -4.08
N SER A 101 18.92 10.15 -3.10
CA SER A 101 18.44 11.53 -3.22
C SER A 101 19.58 12.55 -3.31
N ALA A 102 20.75 12.22 -2.77
CA ALA A 102 22.00 12.96 -2.94
C ALA A 102 22.71 12.69 -4.28
N GLY A 103 22.12 11.88 -5.18
CA GLY A 103 22.64 11.59 -6.52
C GLY A 103 23.60 10.39 -6.59
N ASN A 104 23.74 9.60 -5.52
CA ASN A 104 24.48 8.36 -5.57
C ASN A 104 23.65 7.24 -6.21
N GLU A 105 24.32 6.25 -6.79
CA GLU A 105 23.67 5.06 -7.34
C GLU A 105 23.52 3.97 -6.27
N ILE A 106 22.39 3.26 -6.30
CA ILE A 106 22.19 2.03 -5.52
C ILE A 106 22.19 0.83 -6.47
N GLY A 107 23.09 -0.12 -6.22
CA GLY A 107 23.16 -1.42 -6.89
C GLY A 107 22.76 -2.57 -5.97
N GLY A 108 22.58 -3.76 -6.55
CA GLY A 108 22.34 -5.01 -5.82
C GLY A 108 23.63 -5.81 -5.61
N HIS A 109 23.65 -6.65 -4.58
CA HIS A 109 24.83 -7.43 -4.18
C HIS A 109 24.50 -8.87 -3.75
N SER A 110 23.33 -9.37 -4.14
CA SER A 110 22.67 -10.60 -3.70
C SER A 110 22.09 -10.55 -2.29
N VAL A 111 21.08 -11.37 -2.04
CA VAL A 111 20.30 -11.32 -0.79
C VAL A 111 21.19 -11.51 0.44
N THR A 112 22.01 -12.59 0.48
CA THR A 112 22.82 -12.93 1.67
C THR A 112 24.32 -12.69 1.52
N HIS A 113 24.80 -12.23 0.35
CA HIS A 113 26.22 -12.29 -0.09
C HIS A 113 26.70 -13.76 -0.20
N ALA A 114 25.95 -14.58 -0.93
CA ALA A 114 26.31 -15.96 -1.20
C ALA A 114 27.29 -16.07 -2.38
N ASP A 115 28.14 -17.10 -2.38
CA ASP A 115 29.16 -17.32 -3.42
C ASP A 115 28.52 -17.93 -4.68
N LEU A 116 28.05 -17.07 -5.59
CA LEU A 116 27.05 -17.42 -6.60
C LEU A 116 27.44 -18.58 -7.54
N PRO A 117 28.67 -18.70 -8.07
CA PRO A 117 29.05 -19.81 -8.93
C PRO A 117 29.02 -21.19 -8.24
N THR A 118 29.02 -21.24 -6.90
CA THR A 118 28.91 -22.50 -6.13
C THR A 118 27.48 -23.00 -5.98
N LEU A 119 26.48 -22.18 -6.33
CA LEU A 119 25.06 -22.45 -6.06
C LEU A 119 24.34 -23.02 -7.29
N THR A 120 23.27 -23.78 -7.06
CA THR A 120 22.38 -24.22 -8.14
C THR A 120 21.75 -23.02 -8.86
N ALA A 121 21.48 -23.16 -10.16
CA ALA A 121 20.93 -22.08 -10.99
C ALA A 121 19.66 -21.43 -10.42
N ASP A 122 18.81 -22.18 -9.70
CA ASP A 122 17.60 -21.64 -9.08
C ASP A 122 17.88 -20.91 -7.75
N GLU A 123 18.90 -21.31 -7.01
CA GLU A 123 19.37 -20.54 -5.85
C GLU A 123 20.11 -19.26 -6.30
N GLN A 124 20.94 -19.31 -7.35
CA GLN A 124 21.49 -18.12 -7.99
C GLN A 124 20.36 -17.13 -8.38
N LYS A 125 19.30 -17.62 -9.06
CA LYS A 125 18.13 -16.78 -9.38
C LYS A 125 17.46 -16.20 -8.14
N ARG A 126 17.24 -16.98 -7.06
CA ARG A 126 16.69 -16.44 -5.80
C ARG A 126 17.61 -15.36 -5.22
N GLN A 127 18.91 -15.62 -5.14
CA GLN A 127 19.91 -14.70 -4.59
C GLN A 127 20.01 -13.39 -5.38
N ILE A 128 19.82 -13.41 -6.70
CA ILE A 128 20.01 -12.24 -7.57
C ILE A 128 18.69 -11.49 -7.81
N CYS A 129 17.61 -12.19 -8.16
CA CYS A 129 16.31 -11.60 -8.49
C CYS A 129 15.58 -11.10 -7.24
N ASN A 130 15.53 -11.89 -6.15
CA ASN A 130 14.84 -11.47 -4.94
C ASN A 130 15.55 -10.30 -4.25
N ASP A 131 16.88 -10.18 -4.40
CA ASP A 131 17.65 -9.02 -3.94
C ASP A 131 17.20 -7.75 -4.64
N ARG A 132 17.19 -7.78 -5.98
CA ARG A 132 16.71 -6.67 -6.80
C ARG A 132 15.26 -6.32 -6.46
N SER A 133 14.38 -7.31 -6.39
CA SER A 133 12.96 -7.09 -6.07
C SER A 133 12.76 -6.50 -4.68
N SER A 134 13.55 -6.91 -3.69
CA SER A 134 13.47 -6.40 -2.31
C SER A 134 13.95 -4.96 -2.22
N LEU A 135 15.04 -4.60 -2.91
CA LEU A 135 15.56 -3.24 -2.96
C LEU A 135 14.64 -2.29 -3.78
N LEU A 136 14.11 -2.75 -4.92
CA LEU A 136 13.10 -2.01 -5.69
C LEU A 136 11.85 -1.70 -4.85
N ALA A 137 11.40 -2.63 -4.01
CA ALA A 137 10.27 -2.43 -3.10
C ALA A 137 10.52 -1.36 -2.02
N GLN A 138 11.78 -0.96 -1.78
CA GLN A 138 12.15 0.15 -0.90
C GLN A 138 12.18 1.51 -1.62
N GLY A 139 11.80 1.58 -2.90
CA GLY A 139 11.87 2.79 -3.72
C GLY A 139 13.27 3.11 -4.26
N LEU A 140 14.17 2.13 -4.26
CA LEU A 140 15.55 2.26 -4.75
C LEU A 140 15.61 1.92 -6.25
N ARG A 141 16.39 2.67 -7.03
CA ARG A 141 16.51 2.58 -8.49
C ARG A 141 17.58 1.59 -8.91
N VAL A 142 17.43 0.33 -8.51
CA VAL A 142 18.46 -0.69 -8.70
C VAL A 142 18.62 -1.07 -10.18
N THR A 143 19.75 -0.65 -10.74
CA THR A 143 20.14 -0.88 -12.14
C THR A 143 21.32 -1.83 -12.29
N ASN A 144 22.36 -1.76 -11.47
CA ASN A 144 23.59 -2.54 -11.66
C ASN A 144 23.91 -3.47 -10.47
N PHE A 145 24.78 -4.45 -10.71
CA PHE A 145 25.11 -5.52 -9.76
C PHE A 145 26.61 -5.59 -9.46
N ALA A 146 26.96 -6.05 -8.26
CA ALA A 146 28.31 -6.50 -7.93
C ALA A 146 28.24 -7.97 -7.48
N TYR A 147 29.07 -8.82 -8.06
CA TYR A 147 29.16 -10.21 -7.59
C TYR A 147 29.79 -10.27 -6.19
N PRO A 148 29.17 -10.97 -5.22
CA PRO A 148 29.84 -11.39 -3.98
C PRO A 148 31.21 -11.99 -4.27
N TYR A 149 32.21 -11.63 -3.46
CA TYR A 149 33.62 -12.04 -3.63
C TYR A 149 34.29 -11.60 -4.94
N GLY A 150 33.54 -11.00 -5.87
CA GLY A 150 33.97 -10.67 -7.22
C GLY A 150 33.92 -11.84 -8.21
N ASP A 151 33.41 -13.01 -7.84
CA ASP A 151 33.44 -14.23 -8.67
C ASP A 151 32.18 -14.39 -9.53
N ASP A 152 32.33 -14.84 -10.77
CA ASP A 152 31.23 -15.00 -11.71
C ASP A 152 31.35 -16.26 -12.59
N SER A 153 30.26 -16.61 -13.25
CA SER A 153 30.25 -17.65 -14.27
C SER A 153 29.37 -17.24 -15.46
N PRO A 154 29.54 -17.85 -16.65
CA PRO A 154 28.65 -17.59 -17.78
C PRO A 154 27.17 -17.85 -17.48
N GLU A 155 26.82 -18.72 -16.53
CA GLU A 155 25.44 -18.89 -16.07
C GLU A 155 25.01 -17.74 -15.16
N THR A 156 25.82 -17.38 -14.17
CA THR A 156 25.55 -16.28 -13.24
C THR A 156 25.37 -14.95 -13.97
N GLN A 157 26.22 -14.66 -14.97
CA GLN A 157 26.09 -13.50 -15.87
C GLN A 157 24.74 -13.48 -16.61
N GLN A 158 24.27 -14.63 -17.12
CA GLN A 158 22.96 -14.75 -17.76
C GLN A 158 21.81 -14.55 -16.77
N ILE A 159 21.95 -15.03 -15.53
CA ILE A 159 20.95 -14.84 -14.48
C ILE A 159 20.86 -13.37 -14.04
N VAL A 160 21.98 -12.66 -13.89
CA VAL A 160 21.97 -11.21 -13.58
C VAL A 160 21.27 -10.41 -14.67
N ALA A 161 21.54 -10.71 -15.95
CA ALA A 161 20.80 -10.13 -17.07
C ALA A 161 19.29 -10.47 -17.02
N ALA A 162 18.94 -11.73 -16.75
CA ALA A 162 17.55 -12.19 -16.68
C ALA A 162 16.75 -11.59 -15.49
N CYS A 163 17.42 -11.26 -14.38
CA CYS A 163 16.83 -10.54 -13.24
C CYS A 163 16.62 -9.03 -13.51
N GLY A 164 17.03 -8.53 -14.69
CA GLY A 164 16.80 -7.15 -15.12
C GLY A 164 17.82 -6.13 -14.61
N TYR A 165 19.04 -6.56 -14.26
CA TYR A 165 20.16 -5.63 -14.11
C TYR A 165 20.71 -5.22 -15.48
N ASN A 166 21.21 -3.99 -15.60
CA ASN A 166 21.78 -3.42 -16.82
C ASN A 166 23.27 -3.78 -16.98
N SER A 167 23.99 -4.03 -15.88
CA SER A 167 25.38 -4.50 -15.87
C SER A 167 25.75 -5.23 -14.57
N ALA A 168 26.92 -5.87 -14.56
CA ALA A 168 27.53 -6.44 -13.37
C ALA A 168 29.06 -6.27 -13.36
N ARG A 169 29.65 -6.11 -12.18
CA ARG A 169 31.12 -6.04 -11.97
C ARG A 169 31.66 -7.23 -11.19
N VAL A 170 32.87 -7.65 -11.56
CA VAL A 170 33.73 -8.60 -10.83
C VAL A 170 34.71 -7.84 -9.93
N VAL A 171 35.66 -8.52 -9.28
CA VAL A 171 36.81 -7.87 -8.63
C VAL A 171 38.12 -8.37 -9.25
N GLY A 172 38.81 -7.49 -9.98
CA GLY A 172 40.10 -7.79 -10.61
C GLY A 172 40.12 -7.61 -12.14
N ASP A 173 41.20 -8.12 -12.74
CA ASP A 173 41.56 -7.98 -14.15
C ASP A 173 41.90 -6.55 -14.66
N ILE A 174 42.09 -5.58 -13.76
CA ILE A 174 42.83 -4.33 -14.01
C ILE A 174 44.12 -4.30 -13.17
N VAL A 175 45.20 -3.68 -13.69
CA VAL A 175 46.52 -3.63 -13.05
C VAL A 175 46.46 -3.20 -11.59
N SER A 176 46.98 -4.05 -10.70
CA SER A 176 46.85 -3.91 -9.24
C SER A 176 48.11 -4.36 -8.48
N PRO A 177 48.43 -3.76 -7.30
CA PRO A 177 49.65 -4.09 -6.53
C PRO A 177 49.72 -5.55 -6.06
N GLY A 178 50.43 -6.37 -6.84
CA GLY A 178 50.82 -7.73 -6.50
C GLY A 178 49.95 -8.85 -7.08
N SER A 179 48.89 -8.54 -7.82
CA SER A 179 47.93 -9.53 -8.37
C SER A 179 47.99 -9.68 -9.89
N CYS A 180 47.99 -8.58 -10.66
CA CYS A 180 48.09 -8.65 -12.12
C CYS A 180 49.01 -7.58 -12.73
N SER A 181 50.10 -8.03 -13.35
CA SER A 181 51.08 -7.19 -14.08
C SER A 181 50.91 -7.20 -15.61
N GLY A 182 50.03 -8.05 -16.14
CA GLY A 182 49.71 -8.17 -17.57
C GLY A 182 48.32 -7.67 -17.98
N CYS A 183 47.55 -7.16 -17.03
CA CYS A 183 46.20 -6.65 -17.24
C CYS A 183 46.22 -5.28 -17.96
N PRO A 184 45.09 -4.84 -18.55
CA PRO A 184 44.94 -3.46 -18.99
C PRO A 184 44.92 -2.50 -17.78
N PHE A 185 45.26 -1.23 -18.03
CA PHE A 185 45.23 -0.16 -17.01
C PHE A 185 43.81 0.38 -16.73
N ALA A 186 42.84 0.04 -17.57
CA ALA A 186 41.44 0.48 -17.49
C ALA A 186 40.51 -0.48 -18.25
N GLU A 187 39.24 -0.53 -17.86
CA GLU A 187 38.16 -1.14 -18.63
C GLU A 187 37.76 -0.23 -19.81
N GLN A 188 37.13 -0.80 -20.84
CA GLN A 188 36.65 -0.07 -22.00
C GLN A 188 35.34 0.68 -21.71
N ILE A 189 35.03 1.70 -22.52
CA ILE A 189 33.72 2.35 -22.55
C ILE A 189 33.23 2.28 -24.01
N PRO A 190 32.19 1.46 -24.33
CA PRO A 190 31.52 0.50 -23.44
C PRO A 190 32.45 -0.65 -23.00
N PRO A 191 32.15 -1.33 -21.87
CA PRO A 191 32.97 -2.43 -21.35
C PRO A 191 32.96 -3.65 -22.26
N THR A 192 34.05 -4.42 -22.27
CA THR A 192 34.19 -5.60 -23.15
C THR A 192 33.13 -6.68 -22.85
N ASN A 193 32.81 -6.90 -21.57
CA ASN A 193 31.62 -7.64 -21.15
C ASN A 193 30.83 -6.76 -20.16
N ARG A 194 29.56 -6.47 -20.47
CA ARG A 194 28.71 -5.64 -19.60
C ARG A 194 28.29 -6.36 -18.32
N TYR A 195 28.28 -7.69 -18.29
CA TYR A 195 27.97 -8.48 -17.10
C TYR A 195 29.23 -9.03 -16.41
N SER A 196 30.41 -8.55 -16.79
CA SER A 196 31.68 -8.87 -16.13
C SER A 196 32.65 -7.69 -16.30
N ILE A 197 32.28 -6.55 -15.71
CA ILE A 197 33.06 -5.30 -15.72
C ILE A 197 34.24 -5.45 -14.79
N ARG A 198 35.46 -5.27 -15.32
CA ARG A 198 36.73 -5.44 -14.60
C ARG A 198 37.07 -4.25 -13.72
N THR A 199 37.84 -4.50 -12.65
CA THR A 199 38.21 -3.51 -11.62
C THR A 199 39.67 -3.71 -11.17
N PRO A 200 40.29 -2.74 -10.49
CA PRO A 200 41.44 -3.04 -9.64
C PRO A 200 41.04 -3.92 -8.44
N ASP A 201 42.02 -4.52 -7.76
CA ASP A 201 41.85 -5.16 -6.44
C ASP A 201 41.09 -4.23 -5.47
N SER A 202 40.22 -4.79 -4.63
CA SER A 202 39.59 -4.03 -3.53
C SER A 202 40.62 -3.31 -2.67
N ILE A 203 40.33 -2.06 -2.32
CA ILE A 203 41.14 -1.26 -1.40
C ILE A 203 41.18 -1.97 -0.04
N LYS A 204 42.39 -2.06 0.50
CA LYS A 204 42.75 -2.73 1.76
C LYS A 204 43.73 -1.81 2.51
N PRO A 205 43.93 -1.92 3.83
CA PRO A 205 44.82 -1.03 4.58
C PRO A 205 46.24 -0.92 3.98
N ARG A 206 46.75 -2.03 3.41
CA ARG A 206 48.05 -2.12 2.71
C ARG A 206 48.19 -1.26 1.45
N ILE A 207 47.09 -0.86 0.81
CA ILE A 207 47.08 -0.08 -0.43
C ILE A 207 47.32 1.38 -0.05
N SER A 208 48.38 1.99 -0.57
CA SER A 208 48.74 3.37 -0.25
C SER A 208 47.89 4.37 -1.04
N LEU A 209 47.89 5.63 -0.60
CA LEU A 209 47.31 6.73 -1.38
C LEU A 209 47.94 6.81 -2.79
N VAL A 210 49.24 6.55 -2.91
CA VAL A 210 49.96 6.57 -4.19
C VAL A 210 49.51 5.43 -5.10
N ASP A 211 49.14 4.27 -4.56
CA ASP A 211 48.59 3.15 -5.35
C ASP A 211 47.20 3.48 -5.91
N MET A 212 46.34 4.12 -5.09
CA MET A 212 45.03 4.61 -5.54
C MET A 212 45.17 5.67 -6.65
N GLN A 213 46.13 6.59 -6.51
CA GLN A 213 46.48 7.57 -7.54
C GLN A 213 47.03 6.91 -8.81
N ASN A 214 47.83 5.86 -8.67
CA ASN A 214 48.41 5.12 -9.79
C ASN A 214 47.36 4.43 -10.67
N TYR A 215 46.25 3.91 -10.13
CA TYR A 215 45.16 3.35 -10.94
C TYR A 215 44.66 4.35 -11.99
N VAL A 216 44.42 5.60 -11.57
CA VAL A 216 43.96 6.67 -12.45
C VAL A 216 45.09 7.15 -13.37
N LEU A 217 46.29 7.42 -12.83
CA LEU A 217 47.43 7.89 -13.63
C LEU A 217 47.86 6.90 -14.72
N GLN A 218 47.77 5.59 -14.47
CA GLN A 218 48.07 4.56 -15.45
C GLN A 218 47.02 4.50 -16.57
N ALA A 219 45.72 4.60 -16.25
CA ALA A 219 44.66 4.72 -17.25
C ALA A 219 44.86 5.95 -18.16
N GLU A 220 45.12 7.12 -17.55
CA GLU A 220 45.33 8.37 -18.29
C GLU A 220 46.63 8.39 -19.14
N GLN A 221 47.61 7.55 -18.82
CA GLN A 221 48.84 7.36 -19.60
C GLN A 221 48.70 6.24 -20.64
N GLY A 222 47.87 5.24 -20.34
CA GLY A 222 47.67 4.03 -21.13
C GLY A 222 46.67 4.14 -22.28
N GLY A 223 45.99 5.28 -22.42
CA GLY A 223 45.04 5.55 -23.52
C GLY A 223 43.60 5.86 -23.12
N GLY A 224 43.35 6.20 -21.84
CA GLY A 224 42.01 6.49 -21.34
C GLY A 224 41.26 5.23 -20.89
N GLY A 225 39.93 5.36 -20.68
CA GLY A 225 39.05 4.25 -20.31
C GLY A 225 38.34 4.45 -18.97
N TRP A 226 38.02 3.35 -18.29
CA TRP A 226 37.23 3.32 -17.06
C TRP A 226 37.99 2.65 -15.91
N VAL A 227 38.02 3.31 -14.74
CA VAL A 227 38.63 2.78 -13.51
C VAL A 227 37.56 2.70 -12.42
N VAL A 228 37.08 1.48 -12.15
CA VAL A 228 36.04 1.21 -11.14
C VAL A 228 36.72 0.82 -9.82
N ILE A 229 36.85 1.76 -8.88
CA ILE A 229 37.56 1.56 -7.61
C ILE A 229 36.64 0.88 -6.59
N VAL A 230 37.09 -0.24 -6.04
CA VAL A 230 36.32 -1.12 -5.15
C VAL A 230 36.70 -0.91 -3.69
N MET A 231 35.75 -0.51 -2.86
CA MET A 231 35.89 -0.31 -1.41
C MET A 231 34.79 -1.08 -0.67
N HIS A 232 35.00 -1.41 0.61
CA HIS A 232 33.97 -2.10 1.41
C HIS A 232 33.69 -1.37 2.73
N ARG A 233 34.72 -0.86 3.41
CA ARG A 233 34.60 -0.21 4.72
C ARG A 233 35.33 1.12 4.74
N VAL A 234 34.72 2.16 5.32
CA VAL A 234 35.35 3.48 5.48
C VAL A 234 35.57 3.76 6.96
N CYS A 235 36.75 3.40 7.46
CA CYS A 235 37.07 3.41 8.89
C CYS A 235 38.59 3.33 9.16
N ASP A 236 39.01 3.72 10.37
CA ASP A 236 40.36 3.48 10.86
C ASP A 236 40.52 2.04 11.38
N ASP A 237 41.33 1.23 10.69
CA ASP A 237 41.77 -0.14 11.03
C ASP A 237 40.67 -1.14 11.47
N CYS A 238 39.40 -0.89 11.14
CA CYS A 238 38.29 -1.73 11.60
C CYS A 238 38.08 -3.03 10.80
N ASP A 239 38.75 -3.18 9.65
CA ASP A 239 38.50 -4.28 8.70
C ASP A 239 39.71 -4.54 7.76
N PRO A 240 39.98 -5.81 7.37
CA PRO A 240 40.95 -6.12 6.31
C PRO A 240 40.70 -5.44 4.94
N TYR A 241 39.50 -4.93 4.69
CA TYR A 241 39.07 -4.20 3.48
C TYR A 241 38.77 -2.71 3.75
N ALA A 242 39.34 -2.14 4.81
CA ALA A 242 39.17 -0.74 5.17
C ALA A 242 40.01 0.23 4.30
N VAL A 243 39.39 1.36 3.96
CA VAL A 243 40.04 2.63 3.63
C VAL A 243 39.77 3.62 4.76
N THR A 244 40.77 4.37 5.20
CA THR A 244 40.55 5.37 6.26
C THR A 244 39.88 6.63 5.68
N PRO A 245 39.00 7.33 6.43
CA PRO A 245 38.35 8.55 5.96
C PRO A 245 39.36 9.58 5.43
N ALA A 246 40.48 9.78 6.14
CA ALA A 246 41.56 10.68 5.72
C ALA A 246 42.30 10.22 4.45
N LYS A 247 42.37 8.91 4.15
CA LYS A 247 42.95 8.41 2.88
C LYS A 247 41.98 8.63 1.71
N LEU A 248 40.68 8.48 1.95
CA LEU A 248 39.63 8.75 0.97
C LEU A 248 39.57 10.26 0.63
N ASP A 249 39.52 11.13 1.64
CA ASP A 249 39.55 12.60 1.44
C ASP A 249 40.81 13.07 0.70
N ALA A 250 41.99 12.58 1.08
CA ALA A 250 43.24 12.92 0.40
C ALA A 250 43.30 12.40 -1.05
N PHE A 251 42.62 11.29 -1.35
CA PHE A 251 42.48 10.79 -2.72
C PHE A 251 41.53 11.65 -3.55
N LEU A 252 40.37 12.04 -3.00
CA LEU A 252 39.38 12.86 -3.70
C LEU A 252 39.86 14.30 -3.91
N SER A 253 40.53 14.89 -2.91
CA SER A 253 41.26 16.16 -3.00
C SER A 253 42.27 16.19 -4.16
N TRP A 254 42.85 15.04 -4.50
CA TRP A 254 43.78 14.88 -5.61
C TRP A 254 43.06 14.57 -6.94
N LEU A 255 41.94 13.85 -6.90
CA LEU A 255 41.22 13.35 -8.08
C LEU A 255 40.33 14.43 -8.73
N THR A 256 39.60 15.24 -7.95
CA THR A 256 38.62 16.18 -8.53
C THR A 256 39.22 17.31 -9.37
N PRO A 257 40.42 17.86 -9.08
CA PRO A 257 41.09 18.80 -10.00
C PRO A 257 41.44 18.20 -11.36
N ARG A 258 41.51 16.86 -11.48
CA ARG A 258 41.87 16.15 -12.72
C ARG A 258 40.78 16.20 -13.80
N ALA A 259 39.62 16.78 -13.48
CA ALA A 259 38.63 17.19 -14.48
C ALA A 259 39.22 18.14 -15.54
N ALA A 260 40.22 18.96 -15.18
CA ALA A 260 40.95 19.79 -16.12
C ALA A 260 41.83 18.99 -17.13
N ASP A 261 42.27 17.78 -16.75
CA ASP A 261 43.05 16.85 -17.59
C ASP A 261 42.16 15.91 -18.43
N GLY A 262 40.82 15.99 -18.27
CA GLY A 262 39.85 15.09 -18.91
C GLY A 262 39.47 13.85 -18.09
N THR A 263 39.84 13.79 -16.81
CA THR A 263 39.49 12.71 -15.87
C THR A 263 38.26 13.08 -15.06
N VAL A 264 37.16 12.31 -15.19
CA VAL A 264 35.85 12.62 -14.58
C VAL A 264 35.37 11.50 -13.66
N VAL A 265 34.73 11.85 -12.55
CA VAL A 265 34.06 10.88 -11.67
C VAL A 265 32.60 10.69 -12.11
N ARG A 266 32.13 9.44 -12.13
CA ARG A 266 30.73 9.06 -12.44
C ARG A 266 30.33 7.79 -11.70
N THR A 267 29.04 7.67 -11.40
CA THR A 267 28.42 6.39 -11.00
C THR A 267 28.50 5.36 -12.13
N VAL A 268 28.35 4.07 -11.81
CA VAL A 268 28.31 2.98 -12.81
C VAL A 268 27.10 3.14 -13.73
N ALA A 269 25.95 3.55 -13.20
CA ALA A 269 24.74 3.86 -13.96
C ALA A 269 24.94 4.99 -14.99
N GLU A 270 25.72 6.02 -14.70
CA GLU A 270 26.03 7.09 -15.68
C GLU A 270 26.98 6.66 -16.81
N VAL A 271 27.76 5.58 -16.61
CA VAL A 271 28.67 5.04 -17.64
C VAL A 271 27.98 3.96 -18.49
N VAL A 272 27.16 3.11 -17.86
CA VAL A 272 26.45 2.00 -18.51
C VAL A 272 25.15 2.45 -19.17
N GLY A 273 24.41 3.35 -18.50
CA GLY A 273 23.07 3.78 -18.88
C GLY A 273 22.00 2.69 -18.77
N GLY A 274 20.86 2.96 -19.41
CA GLY A 274 19.68 2.09 -19.41
C GLY A 274 18.69 2.38 -18.28
N ASP A 275 17.41 2.12 -18.54
CA ASP A 275 16.33 2.34 -17.59
C ASP A 275 16.32 1.31 -16.46
N VAL A 276 15.59 1.62 -15.38
CA VAL A 276 15.28 0.65 -14.32
C VAL A 276 14.27 -0.34 -14.89
N GLN A 277 14.71 -1.58 -15.13
CA GLN A 277 13.84 -2.64 -15.66
C GLN A 277 12.75 -3.03 -14.63
N PRO A 278 11.62 -3.62 -15.07
CA PRO A 278 10.63 -4.21 -14.17
C PRO A 278 11.26 -5.17 -13.15
N SER A 279 10.59 -5.41 -12.03
CA SER A 279 11.05 -6.41 -11.06
C SER A 279 10.86 -7.83 -11.60
N VAL A 280 11.80 -8.71 -11.29
CA VAL A 280 11.73 -10.15 -11.58
C VAL A 280 11.89 -10.86 -10.24
N THR A 281 11.01 -11.81 -9.94
CA THR A 281 11.09 -12.65 -8.74
C THR A 281 11.84 -13.93 -9.07
N GLY A 282 12.67 -14.41 -8.14
CA GLY A 282 13.32 -15.73 -8.27
C GLY A 282 12.32 -16.88 -8.16
N PRO A 283 12.74 -18.11 -8.49
CA PRO A 283 11.88 -19.29 -8.36
C PRO A 283 11.50 -19.53 -6.90
N VAL A 284 10.23 -19.85 -6.66
CA VAL A 284 9.73 -20.26 -5.35
C VAL A 284 10.52 -21.49 -4.86
N PRO A 285 10.80 -21.64 -3.55
CA PRO A 285 11.34 -22.87 -2.99
C PRO A 285 10.51 -24.11 -3.40
N PRO A 286 11.11 -25.31 -3.45
CA PRO A 286 10.34 -26.54 -3.50
C PRO A 286 9.50 -26.66 -2.20
N PRO A 287 8.27 -27.19 -2.27
CA PRO A 287 7.45 -27.39 -1.08
C PRO A 287 8.11 -28.40 -0.14
N ARG A 288 7.86 -28.21 1.15
CA ARG A 288 8.34 -29.03 2.27
C ARG A 288 7.98 -30.51 2.11
N ASP A 289 8.98 -31.41 2.15
CA ASP A 289 8.75 -32.87 2.22
C ASP A 289 8.88 -33.36 3.66
N VAL A 290 7.76 -33.71 4.29
CA VAL A 290 7.71 -34.35 5.62
C VAL A 290 8.00 -35.84 5.59
N THR A 291 7.84 -36.50 4.45
CA THR A 291 7.90 -37.97 4.33
C THR A 291 9.33 -38.49 4.23
N ALA A 292 10.24 -37.71 3.64
CA ALA A 292 11.68 -37.98 3.62
C ALA A 292 12.44 -37.36 4.82
N GLY A 293 11.77 -36.56 5.65
CA GLY A 293 12.40 -35.73 6.68
C GLY A 293 12.95 -34.41 6.10
N LEU A 294 13.02 -33.37 6.93
CA LEU A 294 13.10 -31.98 6.46
C LEU A 294 14.49 -31.54 5.96
N LEU A 295 15.54 -32.34 6.15
CA LEU A 295 16.88 -31.99 5.67
C LEU A 295 17.20 -32.75 4.38
N HIS A 296 17.83 -32.07 3.44
CA HIS A 296 18.44 -32.72 2.28
C HIS A 296 19.81 -33.31 2.66
N ASN A 297 20.21 -34.42 2.04
CA ASN A 297 21.48 -35.11 2.29
C ASN A 297 21.77 -35.40 3.78
N GLN A 298 20.80 -36.01 4.48
CA GLN A 298 20.83 -36.27 5.94
C GLN A 298 22.06 -37.06 6.42
N SER A 299 22.56 -37.99 5.60
CA SER A 299 23.75 -38.82 5.86
C SER A 299 25.06 -38.24 5.30
N MET A 300 25.07 -36.99 4.81
CA MET A 300 26.29 -36.31 4.32
C MET A 300 27.05 -37.01 3.18
N ASP A 301 26.42 -37.96 2.49
CA ASP A 301 27.07 -38.86 1.52
C ASP A 301 27.22 -38.26 0.11
N ALA A 302 26.31 -37.38 -0.30
CA ALA A 302 26.38 -36.72 -1.59
C ALA A 302 27.33 -35.51 -1.53
N ASP A 303 28.23 -35.39 -2.51
CA ASP A 303 29.15 -34.28 -2.75
C ASP A 303 29.29 -34.19 -4.27
N THR A 304 28.37 -33.48 -4.91
CA THR A 304 28.22 -33.45 -6.37
C THR A 304 29.15 -32.40 -7.01
N SER A 305 29.55 -31.38 -6.26
CA SER A 305 30.58 -30.41 -6.66
C SER A 305 32.00 -30.98 -6.62
N GLY A 306 32.28 -31.91 -5.70
CA GLY A 306 33.61 -32.48 -5.47
C GLY A 306 34.53 -31.59 -4.63
N ASP A 307 33.99 -30.61 -3.90
CA ASP A 307 34.77 -29.65 -3.09
C ASP A 307 35.05 -30.13 -1.64
N GLY A 308 34.49 -31.28 -1.26
CA GLY A 308 34.62 -31.86 0.06
C GLY A 308 33.63 -31.30 1.09
N ILE A 309 32.65 -30.50 0.69
CA ILE A 309 31.46 -30.16 1.47
C ILE A 309 30.31 -31.01 0.92
N PRO A 310 29.65 -31.82 1.76
CA PRO A 310 28.47 -32.55 1.31
C PRO A 310 27.38 -31.61 0.78
N ASP A 311 26.70 -32.01 -0.30
CA ASP A 311 25.57 -31.28 -0.89
C ASP A 311 24.58 -30.90 0.21
N CYS A 312 24.08 -29.66 0.23
CA CYS A 312 23.21 -29.17 1.29
C CYS A 312 23.79 -29.13 2.72
N TRP A 313 25.12 -29.05 2.87
CA TRP A 313 25.82 -28.69 4.09
C TRP A 313 26.73 -27.47 3.89
N GLN A 314 27.14 -26.80 4.98
CA GLN A 314 28.09 -25.67 4.94
C GLN A 314 29.08 -25.69 6.11
N ARG A 315 30.27 -25.13 5.84
CA ARG A 315 31.37 -24.93 6.81
C ARG A 315 31.21 -23.55 7.49
N GLY A 316 30.55 -23.51 8.65
CA GLY A 316 30.25 -22.26 9.37
C GLY A 316 31.23 -21.91 10.52
N GLY A 317 31.15 -20.68 11.02
CA GLY A 317 31.83 -20.25 12.25
C GLY A 317 32.22 -18.76 12.28
N TYR A 318 32.71 -18.30 13.42
CA TYR A 318 33.21 -16.92 13.62
C TYR A 318 34.29 -16.85 14.71
N GLY A 319 34.93 -15.70 14.87
CA GLY A 319 35.89 -15.43 15.96
C GLY A 319 37.28 -16.07 15.80
N ASP A 320 38.16 -15.64 16.71
CA ASP A 320 39.59 -16.00 16.73
C ASP A 320 39.84 -17.40 17.30
N ASN A 321 40.18 -18.32 16.41
CA ASN A 321 40.60 -19.69 16.68
C ASN A 321 41.29 -20.27 15.44
N SER A 322 42.28 -21.16 15.62
CA SER A 322 42.89 -21.94 14.54
C SER A 322 42.15 -23.26 14.34
N TRP A 323 41.79 -23.58 13.10
CA TRP A 323 40.87 -24.67 12.76
C TRP A 323 41.34 -25.48 11.55
N ALA A 324 40.76 -26.68 11.38
CA ALA A 324 40.90 -27.51 10.19
C ALA A 324 39.62 -28.31 9.93
N TRP A 325 39.19 -28.39 8.67
CA TRP A 325 38.13 -29.29 8.19
C TRP A 325 38.74 -30.56 7.62
N ALA A 326 38.01 -31.67 7.71
CA ALA A 326 38.31 -32.91 6.99
C ALA A 326 37.05 -33.75 6.83
N ASN A 327 37.06 -34.70 5.89
CA ASN A 327 36.06 -35.76 5.83
C ASN A 327 36.58 -36.94 6.66
N SER A 328 35.70 -37.57 7.43
CA SER A 328 36.04 -38.69 8.31
C SER A 328 36.13 -40.00 7.52
N SER A 329 37.21 -40.76 7.73
CA SER A 329 37.33 -42.14 7.23
C SER A 329 36.65 -43.18 8.13
N THR A 330 35.98 -42.73 9.20
CA THR A 330 35.11 -43.55 10.05
C THR A 330 33.77 -42.84 10.26
N PRO A 331 32.88 -42.83 9.24
CA PRO A 331 31.50 -42.36 9.37
C PRO A 331 30.66 -43.26 10.29
N HIS A 332 29.38 -42.90 10.51
CA HIS A 332 28.38 -43.68 11.23
C HIS A 332 27.53 -44.50 10.24
N SER A 333 26.95 -43.84 9.24
CA SER A 333 26.51 -44.49 8.01
C SER A 333 27.69 -44.53 7.01
N ALA A 334 27.47 -44.58 5.70
CA ALA A 334 28.57 -44.66 4.72
C ALA A 334 28.11 -44.27 3.31
N PRO A 335 28.97 -43.61 2.50
CA PRO A 335 30.41 -43.43 2.66
C PRO A 335 31.00 -42.30 3.54
N ALA A 336 30.28 -41.24 3.93
CA ALA A 336 30.91 -39.99 4.41
C ALA A 336 30.42 -39.47 5.77
N ALA A 337 31.25 -38.63 6.42
CA ALA A 337 30.88 -37.87 7.61
C ALA A 337 31.81 -36.65 7.78
N MET A 338 31.30 -35.53 8.28
CA MET A 338 32.03 -34.26 8.31
C MET A 338 32.77 -34.05 9.64
N GLN A 339 34.02 -33.57 9.60
CA GLN A 339 34.82 -33.27 10.79
C GLN A 339 35.31 -31.81 10.80
N VAL A 340 35.27 -31.18 11.98
CA VAL A 340 36.02 -29.95 12.26
C VAL A 340 36.84 -30.10 13.54
N SER A 341 38.08 -29.61 13.47
CA SER A 341 39.03 -29.54 14.60
C SER A 341 39.40 -28.09 14.89
N ILE A 342 39.63 -27.78 16.16
CA ILE A 342 40.16 -26.49 16.64
C ILE A 342 41.42 -26.75 17.47
N SER A 343 42.55 -26.16 17.07
CA SER A 343 43.87 -26.35 17.68
C SER A 343 44.28 -25.22 18.63
N SER A 344 43.76 -24.01 18.42
CA SER A 344 43.87 -22.86 19.33
C SER A 344 42.49 -22.19 19.42
N PHE A 345 42.13 -21.63 20.57
CA PHE A 345 40.82 -21.00 20.77
C PHE A 345 40.92 -19.79 21.69
N THR A 346 40.59 -18.61 21.16
CA THR A 346 40.39 -17.38 21.93
C THR A 346 38.91 -17.04 22.02
N SER A 347 38.16 -17.16 20.91
CA SER A 347 36.75 -16.78 20.83
C SER A 347 35.99 -17.48 19.69
N GLY A 348 34.67 -17.33 19.70
CA GLY A 348 33.79 -17.75 18.60
C GLY A 348 33.40 -19.22 18.62
N ASP A 349 33.30 -19.84 17.43
CA ASP A 349 33.05 -21.27 17.19
C ASP A 349 33.33 -21.69 15.73
N ARG A 350 33.30 -23.00 15.45
CA ARG A 350 33.18 -23.56 14.09
C ARG A 350 32.00 -24.53 14.04
N ARG A 351 31.31 -24.65 12.90
CA ARG A 351 30.00 -25.32 12.78
C ARG A 351 29.85 -26.18 11.54
N ILE A 352 29.34 -27.38 11.74
CA ILE A 352 28.79 -28.25 10.68
C ILE A 352 27.29 -27.99 10.69
N MET A 353 26.73 -27.36 9.65
CA MET A 353 25.30 -26.97 9.62
C MET A 353 24.75 -26.93 8.20
N THR A 354 23.42 -26.96 8.03
CA THR A 354 22.80 -26.75 6.71
C THR A 354 22.97 -25.31 6.23
N PRO A 355 23.00 -25.05 4.91
CA PRO A 355 23.14 -23.73 4.30
C PRO A 355 22.18 -22.68 4.85
N GLN A 356 22.62 -21.43 4.81
CA GLN A 356 21.78 -20.25 5.06
C GLN A 356 21.35 -19.64 3.72
N ASP A 357 20.69 -20.48 2.92
CA ASP A 357 20.19 -20.17 1.57
C ASP A 357 18.74 -19.67 1.58
N LEU A 358 18.11 -19.58 0.41
CA LEU A 358 16.76 -19.05 0.23
C LEU A 358 15.68 -20.12 -0.04
N GLY A 359 16.02 -21.40 0.11
CA GLY A 359 15.15 -22.55 -0.14
C GLY A 359 15.72 -23.53 -1.17
N ALA A 360 17.04 -23.78 -1.17
CA ALA A 360 17.65 -24.89 -1.91
C ALA A 360 17.87 -26.10 -0.99
N CYS A 361 18.37 -25.83 0.22
CA CYS A 361 18.72 -26.81 1.23
C CYS A 361 18.16 -26.46 2.62
N ALA A 362 17.82 -25.19 2.86
CA ALA A 362 17.14 -24.77 4.08
C ALA A 362 15.61 -25.02 3.95
N PRO A 363 15.02 -25.97 4.70
CA PRO A 363 13.60 -26.26 4.62
C PRO A 363 12.72 -25.09 5.07
N GLU A 364 11.58 -24.95 4.40
CA GLU A 364 10.46 -24.13 4.90
C GLU A 364 9.92 -24.72 6.21
N ILE A 365 9.47 -23.84 7.10
CA ILE A 365 8.93 -24.18 8.43
C ILE A 365 7.68 -23.39 8.74
N VAL A 366 7.02 -23.73 9.85
CA VAL A 366 5.81 -23.06 10.31
C VAL A 366 6.12 -22.25 11.58
N PRO A 367 5.71 -20.98 11.68
CA PRO A 367 5.77 -20.23 12.94
C PRO A 367 4.94 -20.88 14.05
N GLY A 368 5.33 -20.68 15.31
CA GLY A 368 4.74 -21.32 16.49
C GLY A 368 5.22 -22.74 16.75
N HIS A 369 5.71 -23.47 15.74
CA HIS A 369 6.14 -24.86 15.88
C HIS A 369 7.46 -25.01 16.63
N THR A 370 7.66 -26.19 17.24
CA THR A 370 8.98 -26.66 17.65
C THR A 370 9.47 -27.80 16.74
N TYR A 371 10.77 -27.89 16.51
CA TYR A 371 11.38 -28.88 15.62
C TYR A 371 12.34 -29.77 16.39
N GLN A 372 12.24 -31.09 16.23
CA GLN A 372 13.18 -32.03 16.83
C GLN A 372 14.35 -32.23 15.88
N MET A 373 15.52 -31.76 16.31
CA MET A 373 16.79 -31.99 15.64
C MET A 373 17.51 -33.19 16.27
N LYS A 374 18.07 -34.04 15.42
CA LYS A 374 19.02 -35.09 15.81
C LYS A 374 20.31 -35.02 14.99
N ALA A 375 21.35 -35.62 15.54
CA ALA A 375 22.60 -35.91 14.84
C ALA A 375 23.35 -37.03 15.55
N TRP A 376 24.12 -37.83 14.81
CA TRP A 376 25.17 -38.67 15.38
C TRP A 376 26.46 -37.87 15.47
N TYR A 377 27.20 -38.03 16.56
CA TYR A 377 28.46 -37.31 16.77
C TYR A 377 29.54 -38.15 17.47
N GLN A 378 30.79 -37.75 17.25
CA GLN A 378 31.94 -38.03 18.11
C GLN A 378 32.56 -36.69 18.48
N SER A 379 32.89 -36.46 19.76
CA SER A 379 33.47 -35.17 20.17
C SER A 379 34.39 -35.30 21.37
N VAL A 380 35.49 -34.55 21.35
CA VAL A 380 36.43 -34.38 22.47
C VAL A 380 36.54 -32.92 22.91
N GLY A 381 35.67 -32.03 22.41
CA GLY A 381 35.60 -30.62 22.77
C GLY A 381 34.19 -30.18 23.15
N THR A 382 34.08 -28.99 23.74
CA THR A 382 32.81 -28.38 24.13
C THR A 382 31.96 -28.15 22.89
N SER A 383 30.87 -28.90 22.76
CA SER A 383 30.04 -28.93 21.56
C SER A 383 28.55 -28.98 21.89
N ARG A 384 27.69 -28.58 20.94
CA ARG A 384 26.22 -28.48 21.09
C ARG A 384 25.52 -28.30 19.75
N LEU A 385 24.23 -28.66 19.72
CA LEU A 385 23.34 -28.34 18.59
C LEU A 385 23.04 -26.83 18.57
N VAL A 386 22.80 -26.27 17.39
CA VAL A 386 22.47 -24.85 17.17
C VAL A 386 21.43 -24.71 16.05
N ALA A 387 20.56 -23.71 16.16
CA ALA A 387 19.56 -23.37 15.15
C ALA A 387 19.52 -21.87 14.84
N TYR A 388 19.24 -21.58 13.58
CA TYR A 388 19.01 -20.27 13.00
C TYR A 388 17.69 -20.33 12.24
N TYR A 389 16.93 -19.23 12.24
CA TYR A 389 15.73 -19.09 11.40
C TYR A 389 15.95 -17.98 10.37
N ARG A 390 15.41 -18.16 9.17
CA ARG A 390 15.27 -17.09 8.17
C ARG A 390 13.99 -16.33 8.48
N ASP A 391 14.04 -15.01 8.50
CA ASP A 391 12.84 -14.18 8.62
C ASP A 391 12.19 -13.89 7.25
N LYS A 392 11.01 -13.27 7.26
CA LYS A 392 10.26 -12.88 6.04
C LYS A 392 10.96 -11.80 5.19
N SER A 393 12.04 -11.18 5.69
CA SER A 393 12.93 -10.31 4.92
C SER A 393 14.17 -11.06 4.39
N ASN A 394 14.13 -12.40 4.39
CA ASN A 394 15.21 -13.32 4.02
C ASN A 394 16.48 -13.23 4.89
N ARG A 395 16.43 -12.56 6.04
CA ARG A 395 17.57 -12.43 6.94
C ARG A 395 17.68 -13.63 7.86
N TRP A 396 18.88 -14.19 7.97
CA TRP A 396 19.18 -15.28 8.89
C TRP A 396 19.48 -14.75 10.30
N VAL A 397 18.66 -15.18 11.26
CA VAL A 397 18.68 -14.76 12.66
C VAL A 397 18.99 -15.98 13.54
N TYR A 398 19.83 -15.79 14.56
CA TYR A 398 20.09 -16.85 15.55
C TYR A 398 18.82 -17.14 16.36
N LEU A 399 18.38 -18.40 16.35
CA LEU A 399 17.22 -18.85 17.13
C LEU A 399 17.66 -19.22 18.55
N SER A 400 18.44 -20.30 18.65
CA SER A 400 18.76 -20.95 19.93
C SER A 400 19.86 -22.00 19.78
N GLN A 401 20.21 -22.64 20.89
CA GLN A 401 21.23 -23.66 21.03
C GLN A 401 20.76 -24.76 21.99
N GLY A 402 21.12 -26.00 21.70
CA GLY A 402 20.95 -27.12 22.62
C GLY A 402 21.89 -27.05 23.83
N PRO A 403 21.69 -27.93 24.81
CA PRO A 403 22.64 -28.11 25.91
C PRO A 403 24.01 -28.57 25.39
N PHE A 404 25.06 -28.39 26.21
CA PHE A 404 26.37 -28.94 25.89
C PHE A 404 26.33 -30.47 25.86
N LEU A 405 26.90 -31.05 24.80
CA LEU A 405 27.06 -32.49 24.64
C LEU A 405 28.18 -33.00 25.55
N ALA A 406 27.98 -34.19 26.11
CA ALA A 406 29.06 -34.89 26.78
C ALA A 406 30.09 -35.39 25.74
N PRO A 407 31.39 -35.37 26.05
CA PRO A 407 32.40 -35.96 25.18
C PRO A 407 32.09 -37.42 24.83
N ALA A 408 32.32 -37.78 23.57
CA ALA A 408 32.00 -39.08 22.98
C ALA A 408 33.17 -39.54 22.10
N ALA A 409 33.89 -40.58 22.54
CA ALA A 409 35.00 -41.18 21.78
C ALA A 409 34.56 -42.26 20.77
N THR A 410 33.28 -42.64 20.81
CA THR A 410 32.56 -43.49 19.87
C THR A 410 31.30 -42.76 19.42
N TRP A 411 30.70 -43.19 18.31
CA TRP A 411 29.43 -42.63 17.84
C TRP A 411 28.34 -42.65 18.92
N ARG A 412 27.60 -41.54 18.99
CA ARG A 412 26.47 -41.34 19.91
C ARG A 412 25.44 -40.42 19.25
N GLU A 413 24.16 -40.78 19.35
CA GLU A 413 23.04 -39.90 18.98
C GLU A 413 22.90 -38.75 20.00
N THR A 414 22.58 -37.56 19.51
CA THR A 414 22.04 -36.46 20.30
C THR A 414 20.67 -36.04 19.77
N THR A 415 19.84 -35.45 20.62
CA THR A 415 18.50 -34.96 20.28
C THR A 415 18.23 -33.68 21.05
N TRP A 416 17.66 -32.69 20.37
CA TRP A 416 17.23 -31.41 20.96
C TRP A 416 16.01 -30.90 20.19
N THR A 417 15.01 -30.42 20.91
CA THR A 417 13.85 -29.72 20.33
C THR A 417 14.08 -28.21 20.42
N THR A 418 13.86 -27.47 19.33
CA THR A 418 13.96 -26.01 19.31
C THR A 418 12.96 -25.36 20.28
N PRO A 419 13.14 -24.10 20.68
CA PRO A 419 11.99 -23.28 21.10
C PRO A 419 11.00 -23.11 19.95
N GLU A 420 9.81 -22.59 20.27
CA GLU A 420 8.78 -22.20 19.30
C GLU A 420 9.35 -21.17 18.30
N LEU A 421 9.09 -21.36 17.01
CA LEU A 421 9.58 -20.45 15.97
C LEU A 421 8.79 -19.13 15.97
N PRO A 422 9.43 -17.95 15.90
CA PRO A 422 8.70 -16.67 15.88
C PRO A 422 7.81 -16.50 14.64
N ASP A 423 6.72 -15.73 14.77
CA ASP A 423 5.78 -15.32 13.70
C ASP A 423 6.45 -14.80 12.41
N ALA A 424 7.68 -14.27 12.53
CA ALA A 424 8.47 -13.73 11.43
C ALA A 424 9.25 -14.79 10.63
N ALA A 425 9.33 -16.04 11.09
CA ALA A 425 10.15 -17.09 10.51
C ALA A 425 9.58 -17.66 9.19
N SER A 426 10.47 -18.19 8.34
CA SER A 426 10.17 -18.76 7.02
C SER A 426 10.96 -20.03 6.68
N ALA A 427 12.22 -20.14 7.11
CA ALA A 427 13.04 -21.35 6.94
C ALA A 427 13.92 -21.61 8.18
N LEU A 428 14.46 -22.83 8.33
CA LEU A 428 15.34 -23.21 9.43
C LEU A 428 16.70 -23.74 8.93
N SER A 429 17.78 -23.35 9.60
CA SER A 429 19.15 -23.84 9.37
C SER A 429 19.69 -24.37 10.70
N VAL A 430 20.17 -25.60 10.70
CA VAL A 430 20.49 -26.37 11.91
C VAL A 430 21.85 -27.05 11.82
N GLY A 431 22.51 -27.28 12.95
CA GLY A 431 23.83 -27.91 12.95
C GLY A 431 24.46 -28.14 14.32
N LEU A 432 25.73 -28.56 14.30
CA LEU A 432 26.60 -28.78 15.46
C LEU A 432 27.71 -27.72 15.52
N SER A 433 27.88 -27.11 16.68
CA SER A 433 28.89 -26.08 16.99
C SER A 433 29.97 -26.64 17.92
N LEU A 434 31.24 -26.37 17.60
CA LEU A 434 32.42 -26.66 18.43
C LEU A 434 33.01 -25.35 18.98
N ARG A 435 33.10 -25.24 20.31
CA ARG A 435 33.38 -24.00 21.06
C ARG A 435 34.57 -24.11 22.04
N SER A 436 35.52 -24.99 21.73
CA SER A 436 36.80 -25.12 22.43
C SER A 436 37.85 -25.70 21.49
N THR A 437 39.09 -25.80 21.95
CA THR A 437 40.04 -26.75 21.36
C THR A 437 39.51 -28.18 21.44
N GLY A 438 39.92 -29.03 20.50
CA GLY A 438 39.41 -30.40 20.33
C GLY A 438 38.91 -30.65 18.89
N ARG A 439 38.03 -31.62 18.73
CA ARG A 439 37.35 -31.90 17.45
C ARG A 439 35.92 -32.39 17.67
N ILE A 440 35.09 -32.21 16.65
CA ILE A 440 33.82 -32.92 16.48
C ILE A 440 33.77 -33.56 15.09
N VAL A 441 33.29 -34.80 15.03
CA VAL A 441 32.81 -35.47 13.81
C VAL A 441 31.29 -35.56 13.93
N ALA A 442 30.57 -35.33 12.85
CA ALA A 442 29.12 -35.39 12.82
C ALA A 442 28.62 -36.10 11.55
N ASP A 443 27.47 -36.76 11.68
CA ASP A 443 26.84 -37.62 10.67
C ASP A 443 25.35 -37.85 10.99
N ASP A 444 24.59 -38.46 10.08
CA ASP A 444 23.21 -38.91 10.22
C ASP A 444 22.33 -37.90 11.00
N PHE A 445 22.16 -36.72 10.40
CA PHE A 445 21.29 -35.67 10.94
C PHE A 445 19.83 -35.94 10.60
N SER A 446 18.91 -35.50 11.44
CA SER A 446 17.51 -35.37 11.05
C SER A 446 16.87 -34.13 11.66
N LEU A 447 15.85 -33.62 10.97
CA LEU A 447 14.97 -32.58 11.46
C LEU A 447 13.54 -33.02 11.16
N THR A 448 12.70 -33.07 12.19
CA THR A 448 11.27 -33.34 12.08
C THR A 448 10.48 -32.22 12.72
N ASP A 449 9.23 -32.07 12.31
CA ASP A 449 8.26 -31.36 13.14
C ASP A 449 8.05 -32.07 14.48
N THR A 450 7.34 -31.43 15.39
CA THR A 450 6.90 -32.03 16.66
C THR A 450 5.42 -31.84 16.95
N ASP A 451 4.70 -31.11 16.09
CA ASP A 451 3.24 -31.09 16.12
C ASP A 451 2.66 -32.50 15.92
N GLN A 452 1.56 -32.77 16.63
CA GLN A 452 0.84 -34.03 16.73
C GLN A 452 -0.69 -33.82 16.65
N ILE A 453 -1.13 -32.59 16.38
CA ILE A 453 -2.53 -32.26 16.17
C ILE A 453 -2.88 -32.67 14.73
N ALA A 454 -3.98 -33.40 14.56
CA ALA A 454 -4.43 -33.81 13.24
C ALA A 454 -5.34 -32.73 12.61
N PRO A 455 -5.23 -32.47 11.29
CA PRO A 455 -5.98 -31.42 10.62
C PRO A 455 -7.49 -31.64 10.70
N THR A 456 -8.26 -30.57 10.59
CA THR A 456 -9.71 -30.66 10.35
C THR A 456 -9.99 -30.73 8.84
N VAL A 457 -10.99 -31.53 8.42
CA VAL A 457 -11.39 -31.64 7.02
C VAL A 457 -12.85 -32.07 6.84
N GLU A 458 -13.59 -31.36 5.99
CA GLU A 458 -14.96 -31.72 5.57
C GLU A 458 -15.14 -31.56 4.05
N LEU A 459 -15.82 -32.53 3.41
CA LEU A 459 -16.23 -32.41 2.01
C LEU A 459 -17.25 -31.27 1.83
N THR A 460 -17.05 -30.42 0.83
CA THR A 460 -17.97 -29.33 0.44
C THR A 460 -18.61 -29.56 -0.93
N SER A 461 -18.00 -30.35 -1.81
CA SER A 461 -18.58 -30.77 -3.10
C SER A 461 -18.20 -32.22 -3.44
N PRO A 462 -19.10 -33.02 -4.06
CA PRO A 462 -20.51 -32.72 -4.30
C PRO A 462 -21.37 -32.84 -3.01
N VAL A 463 -22.61 -32.37 -3.07
CA VAL A 463 -23.60 -32.52 -1.97
C VAL A 463 -23.86 -34.01 -1.73
N ASP A 464 -23.95 -34.44 -0.47
CA ASP A 464 -24.21 -35.86 -0.14
C ASP A 464 -25.43 -36.44 -0.87
N GLY A 465 -25.35 -37.70 -1.27
CA GLY A 465 -26.37 -38.37 -2.09
C GLY A 465 -26.39 -37.97 -3.58
N SER A 466 -25.54 -37.05 -4.03
CA SER A 466 -25.53 -36.58 -5.42
C SER A 466 -25.24 -37.70 -6.43
N ARG A 467 -25.87 -37.59 -7.61
CA ARG A 467 -25.64 -38.48 -8.76
C ARG A 467 -24.45 -37.97 -9.57
N MET A 468 -23.52 -38.87 -9.92
CA MET A 468 -22.28 -38.55 -10.62
C MET A 468 -22.23 -39.23 -11.99
N ARG A 469 -21.75 -38.49 -12.99
CA ARG A 469 -21.56 -38.93 -14.38
C ARG A 469 -20.55 -38.00 -15.04
N GLY A 470 -19.67 -38.54 -15.89
CA GLY A 470 -18.62 -37.74 -16.53
C GLY A 470 -17.59 -37.17 -15.54
N THR A 471 -17.01 -36.02 -15.87
CA THR A 471 -16.07 -35.31 -14.98
C THR A 471 -16.82 -34.53 -13.89
N VAL A 472 -16.50 -34.78 -12.63
CA VAL A 472 -17.13 -34.17 -11.45
C VAL A 472 -16.08 -33.45 -10.60
N THR A 473 -16.40 -32.25 -10.10
CA THR A 473 -15.51 -31.50 -9.19
C THR A 473 -15.79 -31.89 -7.74
N VAL A 474 -14.83 -32.55 -7.11
CA VAL A 474 -14.78 -32.76 -5.67
C VAL A 474 -14.11 -31.56 -5.00
N ALA A 475 -14.58 -31.17 -3.82
CA ALA A 475 -13.99 -30.09 -3.02
C ALA A 475 -14.17 -30.37 -1.53
N ALA A 476 -13.26 -29.82 -0.72
CA ALA A 476 -13.27 -29.91 0.72
C ALA A 476 -12.74 -28.61 1.34
N ASP A 477 -13.23 -28.28 2.52
CA ASP A 477 -12.61 -27.31 3.39
C ASP A 477 -11.72 -28.08 4.37
N ALA A 478 -10.47 -27.64 4.52
CA ALA A 478 -9.51 -28.22 5.45
C ALA A 478 -8.73 -27.11 6.15
N ALA A 479 -8.48 -27.27 7.43
CA ALA A 479 -7.78 -26.28 8.26
C ALA A 479 -7.01 -26.96 9.39
N ASP A 480 -5.81 -26.45 9.63
CA ASP A 480 -5.04 -26.73 10.83
C ASP A 480 -4.30 -25.46 11.26
N ALA A 481 -3.92 -25.36 12.55
CA ALA A 481 -3.07 -24.27 13.05
C ALA A 481 -1.69 -24.28 12.38
N SER A 482 -1.19 -25.48 12.07
CA SER A 482 0.05 -25.79 11.36
C SER A 482 -0.03 -25.52 9.85
N GLY A 483 -1.23 -25.32 9.31
CA GLY A 483 -1.50 -25.31 7.88
C GLY A 483 -1.60 -26.72 7.26
N VAL A 484 -2.22 -26.80 6.08
CA VAL A 484 -2.51 -28.07 5.38
C VAL A 484 -1.72 -28.15 4.07
N ASP A 485 -0.79 -29.11 3.98
CA ASP A 485 0.06 -29.35 2.79
C ASP A 485 -0.77 -29.80 1.59
N HIS A 486 -1.67 -30.76 1.81
CA HIS A 486 -2.62 -31.18 0.78
C HIS A 486 -3.88 -31.82 1.33
N VAL A 487 -4.90 -31.87 0.47
CA VAL A 487 -6.09 -32.71 0.64
C VAL A 487 -6.15 -33.71 -0.50
N ASP A 488 -6.10 -34.99 -0.15
CA ASP A 488 -6.38 -36.12 -1.03
C ASP A 488 -7.89 -36.39 -1.09
N PHE A 489 -8.40 -36.66 -2.29
CA PHE A 489 -9.79 -37.11 -2.50
C PHE A 489 -9.77 -38.58 -2.92
N LEU A 490 -10.48 -39.41 -2.16
CA LEU A 490 -10.49 -40.86 -2.31
C LEU A 490 -11.88 -41.37 -2.68
N LEU A 491 -11.96 -42.21 -3.71
CA LEU A 491 -13.17 -42.93 -4.14
C LEU A 491 -13.04 -44.39 -3.67
N ASP A 492 -13.98 -44.86 -2.84
CA ASP A 492 -13.95 -46.16 -2.16
C ASP A 492 -12.60 -46.46 -1.45
N GLY A 493 -11.93 -45.42 -0.95
CA GLY A 493 -10.62 -45.49 -0.29
C GLY A 493 -9.41 -45.51 -1.24
N VAL A 494 -9.61 -45.45 -2.56
CA VAL A 494 -8.54 -45.31 -3.56
C VAL A 494 -8.34 -43.84 -3.91
N LEU A 495 -7.10 -43.35 -3.87
CA LEU A 495 -6.76 -41.98 -4.25
C LEU A 495 -7.14 -41.70 -5.71
N ALA A 496 -7.94 -40.66 -5.94
CA ALA A 496 -8.36 -40.22 -7.28
C ALA A 496 -7.65 -38.92 -7.71
N CYS A 497 -7.56 -37.92 -6.82
CA CYS A 497 -6.79 -36.70 -7.06
C CYS A 497 -6.46 -35.97 -5.75
N SER A 498 -5.48 -35.06 -5.80
CA SER A 498 -5.01 -34.28 -4.64
C SER A 498 -5.01 -32.79 -4.96
N ALA A 499 -5.23 -31.94 -3.94
CA ALA A 499 -5.13 -30.49 -4.04
C ALA A 499 -4.14 -29.95 -3.00
N ARG A 500 -3.17 -29.10 -3.42
CA ARG A 500 -2.07 -28.58 -2.58
C ARG A 500 -2.29 -27.14 -2.05
N SER A 501 -3.45 -26.55 -2.29
CA SER A 501 -3.77 -25.20 -1.80
C SER A 501 -5.27 -24.96 -1.72
N ALA A 502 -5.67 -24.06 -0.82
CA ALA A 502 -7.05 -23.63 -0.67
C ALA A 502 -7.50 -22.74 -1.86
N PRO A 503 -8.77 -22.85 -2.31
CA PRO A 503 -9.78 -23.82 -1.88
C PRO A 503 -9.51 -25.21 -2.46
N TYR A 504 -9.44 -26.23 -1.60
CA TYR A 504 -9.00 -27.58 -1.97
C TYR A 504 -10.06 -28.25 -2.84
N ARG A 505 -9.75 -28.43 -4.13
CA ARG A 505 -10.64 -29.04 -5.13
C ARG A 505 -9.87 -29.70 -6.25
N CYS A 506 -10.43 -30.76 -6.82
CA CYS A 506 -9.92 -31.39 -8.04
C CYS A 506 -11.07 -32.05 -8.83
N THR A 507 -10.77 -32.47 -10.07
CA THR A 507 -11.74 -33.08 -10.98
C THR A 507 -11.51 -34.58 -11.08
N VAL A 508 -12.54 -35.37 -10.83
CA VAL A 508 -12.54 -36.84 -10.96
C VAL A 508 -13.36 -37.22 -12.19
N ASP A 509 -12.81 -38.07 -13.07
CA ASP A 509 -13.55 -38.62 -14.20
C ASP A 509 -14.25 -39.93 -13.78
N THR A 510 -15.57 -39.92 -13.79
CA THR A 510 -16.40 -41.09 -13.44
C THR A 510 -16.82 -41.92 -14.66
N THR A 511 -16.50 -41.55 -15.90
CA THR A 511 -16.97 -42.25 -17.12
C THR A 511 -16.62 -43.73 -17.18
N ALA A 512 -15.45 -44.11 -16.65
CA ALA A 512 -14.97 -45.50 -16.63
C ALA A 512 -15.45 -46.30 -15.41
N HIS A 513 -16.10 -45.66 -14.43
CA HIS A 513 -16.63 -46.34 -13.25
C HIS A 513 -17.97 -47.04 -13.57
N PRO A 514 -18.24 -48.23 -13.00
CA PRO A 514 -19.55 -48.87 -13.09
C PRO A 514 -20.66 -48.02 -12.46
N ASP A 515 -21.90 -48.22 -12.94
CA ASP A 515 -23.10 -47.64 -12.33
C ASP A 515 -23.36 -48.32 -10.97
N THR A 516 -22.95 -47.67 -9.88
CA THR A 516 -23.06 -48.14 -8.50
C THR A 516 -23.10 -46.97 -7.52
N VAL A 517 -23.46 -47.23 -6.26
CA VAL A 517 -23.13 -46.32 -5.15
C VAL A 517 -21.65 -46.50 -4.81
N ILE A 518 -20.94 -45.39 -4.61
CA ILE A 518 -19.57 -45.33 -4.07
C ILE A 518 -19.50 -44.37 -2.89
N ALA A 519 -18.49 -44.53 -2.04
CA ALA A 519 -18.14 -43.57 -0.99
C ALA A 519 -17.02 -42.62 -1.47
N ILE A 520 -17.12 -41.32 -1.13
CA ILE A 520 -16.00 -40.39 -1.22
C ILE A 520 -15.60 -39.92 0.19
N THR A 521 -14.30 -39.87 0.45
CA THR A 521 -13.69 -39.20 1.60
C THR A 521 -12.64 -38.19 1.12
N ALA A 522 -12.47 -37.11 1.87
CA ALA A 522 -11.30 -36.25 1.80
C ALA A 522 -10.34 -36.63 2.94
N ARG A 523 -9.04 -36.75 2.66
CA ARG A 523 -7.97 -36.86 3.65
C ARG A 523 -7.15 -35.59 3.61
N ALA A 524 -7.14 -34.81 4.69
CA ALA A 524 -6.17 -33.73 4.85
C ALA A 524 -4.88 -34.28 5.45
N VAL A 525 -3.76 -33.70 5.02
CA VAL A 525 -2.42 -33.88 5.56
C VAL A 525 -1.88 -32.51 5.94
N ASP A 526 -1.49 -32.32 7.19
CA ASP A 526 -0.90 -31.06 7.66
C ASP A 526 0.57 -30.91 7.23
N THR A 527 1.17 -29.77 7.57
CA THR A 527 2.59 -29.50 7.29
C THR A 527 3.57 -30.26 8.19
N ALA A 528 3.12 -30.94 9.25
CA ALA A 528 3.92 -31.80 10.11
C ALA A 528 3.90 -33.28 9.67
N GLY A 529 2.87 -33.68 8.91
CA GLY A 529 2.61 -35.04 8.43
C GLY A 529 1.50 -35.77 9.17
N ASN A 530 0.77 -35.14 10.12
CA ASN A 530 -0.42 -35.79 10.68
C ASN A 530 -1.57 -35.73 9.66
N THR A 531 -2.53 -36.65 9.82
CA THR A 531 -3.59 -36.85 8.83
C THR A 531 -4.94 -37.02 9.49
N ALA A 532 -5.98 -36.54 8.81
CA ALA A 532 -7.36 -36.75 9.20
C ALA A 532 -8.22 -37.11 7.99
N LEU A 533 -9.29 -37.86 8.22
CA LEU A 533 -10.28 -38.25 7.21
C LEU A 533 -11.61 -37.56 7.52
N SER A 534 -12.22 -36.98 6.50
CA SER A 534 -13.59 -36.48 6.58
C SER A 534 -14.56 -37.65 6.79
N LEU A 535 -15.78 -37.33 7.24
CA LEU A 535 -16.90 -38.28 7.13
C LEU A 535 -17.07 -38.68 5.66
N GLY A 536 -17.26 -39.99 5.43
CA GLY A 536 -17.54 -40.54 4.10
C GLY A 536 -18.97 -40.20 3.68
N ARG A 537 -19.12 -39.70 2.45
CA ARG A 537 -20.41 -39.39 1.82
C ARG A 537 -20.67 -40.34 0.67
N ASN A 538 -21.94 -40.66 0.42
CA ASN A 538 -22.34 -41.68 -0.56
C ASN A 538 -22.90 -41.03 -1.83
N TYR A 539 -22.44 -41.49 -2.99
CA TYR A 539 -22.76 -40.91 -4.28
C TYR A 539 -23.11 -41.99 -5.29
N THR A 540 -24.10 -41.74 -6.15
CA THR A 540 -24.55 -42.73 -7.15
C THR A 540 -23.93 -42.43 -8.51
N ILE A 541 -23.00 -43.26 -8.97
CA ILE A 541 -22.49 -43.19 -10.35
C ILE A 541 -23.58 -43.73 -11.30
N SER A 542 -23.82 -43.03 -12.40
CA SER A 542 -24.80 -43.45 -13.42
C SER A 542 -24.43 -42.96 -14.81
N ASN A 543 -23.52 -43.68 -15.47
CA ASN A 543 -23.08 -43.43 -16.83
C ASN A 543 -23.99 -44.07 -17.89
N SER A 544 -24.86 -45.03 -17.51
CA SER A 544 -25.76 -45.72 -18.45
C SER A 544 -27.07 -44.99 -18.77
N VAL A 545 -27.42 -43.94 -18.02
CA VAL A 545 -28.66 -43.17 -18.20
C VAL A 545 -28.44 -42.03 -19.22
N PRO A 546 -29.25 -41.93 -20.29
CA PRO A 546 -29.17 -40.82 -21.24
C PRO A 546 -29.32 -39.44 -20.56
N PRO A 547 -28.74 -38.36 -21.10
CA PRO A 547 -28.96 -37.02 -20.58
C PRO A 547 -30.44 -36.63 -20.69
N ASP A 548 -31.01 -36.10 -19.60
CA ASP A 548 -32.35 -35.53 -19.68
C ASP A 548 -32.31 -34.18 -20.41
N SER A 549 -33.36 -33.94 -21.19
CA SER A 549 -33.55 -32.75 -22.03
C SER A 549 -35.01 -32.25 -21.99
N ILE A 550 -35.85 -32.85 -21.15
CA ILE A 550 -37.18 -32.33 -20.83
C ILE A 550 -37.01 -31.30 -19.71
N ALA A 551 -37.76 -30.20 -19.78
CA ALA A 551 -37.73 -29.16 -18.76
C ALA A 551 -38.82 -29.40 -17.70
N PRO A 552 -38.54 -29.14 -16.41
CA PRO A 552 -39.50 -29.36 -15.34
C PRO A 552 -40.72 -28.46 -15.49
N SER A 553 -41.89 -28.98 -15.11
CA SER A 553 -43.11 -28.18 -14.97
C SER A 553 -43.09 -27.41 -13.65
N VAL A 554 -43.59 -26.17 -13.64
CA VAL A 554 -43.77 -25.38 -12.41
C VAL A 554 -44.96 -24.44 -12.51
N THR A 555 -45.72 -24.33 -11.42
CA THR A 555 -46.88 -23.46 -11.28
C THR A 555 -46.85 -22.74 -9.94
N LEU A 556 -47.11 -21.44 -9.92
CA LEU A 556 -47.35 -20.72 -8.67
C LEU A 556 -48.67 -21.22 -8.05
N ALA A 557 -48.65 -21.47 -6.74
CA ALA A 557 -49.81 -21.86 -5.94
C ALA A 557 -50.46 -20.62 -5.27
N GLY A 558 -49.64 -19.75 -4.67
CA GLY A 558 -50.07 -18.49 -4.04
C GLY A 558 -48.93 -17.45 -3.97
N PRO A 559 -49.23 -16.15 -3.75
CA PRO A 559 -50.56 -15.55 -3.50
C PRO A 559 -51.51 -15.58 -4.71
N ASP A 560 -52.79 -15.36 -4.48
CA ASP A 560 -53.82 -15.39 -5.54
C ASP A 560 -53.72 -14.21 -6.52
N PRO A 561 -54.01 -14.40 -7.82
CA PRO A 561 -53.92 -13.33 -8.80
C PRO A 561 -54.86 -12.16 -8.43
N GLY A 562 -54.29 -10.96 -8.29
CA GLY A 562 -55.00 -9.74 -7.90
C GLY A 562 -55.20 -9.54 -6.38
N SER A 563 -54.62 -10.38 -5.52
CA SER A 563 -54.69 -10.16 -4.06
C SER A 563 -53.89 -8.92 -3.64
N SER A 564 -54.45 -8.11 -2.72
CA SER A 564 -53.65 -7.15 -1.95
C SER A 564 -52.74 -7.88 -0.96
N VAL A 565 -51.49 -7.43 -0.83
CA VAL A 565 -50.47 -8.00 0.05
C VAL A 565 -49.66 -6.89 0.74
N SER A 566 -49.13 -7.19 1.93
CA SER A 566 -48.38 -6.24 2.77
C SER A 566 -47.50 -7.01 3.77
N GLN A 567 -46.41 -6.41 4.25
CA GLN A 567 -45.47 -7.04 5.19
C GLN A 567 -44.97 -8.42 4.69
N THR A 568 -45.07 -9.47 5.50
CA THR A 568 -44.55 -10.81 5.18
C THR A 568 -45.56 -11.63 4.36
N VAL A 569 -45.22 -11.91 3.11
CA VAL A 569 -46.04 -12.58 2.11
C VAL A 569 -45.48 -13.98 1.81
N THR A 570 -46.28 -15.04 1.99
CA THR A 570 -45.85 -16.39 1.63
C THR A 570 -46.02 -16.64 0.13
N LEU A 571 -44.90 -16.77 -0.59
CA LEU A 571 -44.87 -17.25 -1.96
C LEU A 571 -44.83 -18.79 -1.96
N SER A 572 -45.56 -19.43 -2.88
CA SER A 572 -45.62 -20.88 -2.97
C SER A 572 -45.78 -21.39 -4.39
N ALA A 573 -45.27 -22.59 -4.68
CA ALA A 573 -45.33 -23.24 -5.99
C ALA A 573 -45.45 -24.76 -5.87
N VAL A 574 -45.91 -25.39 -6.96
CA VAL A 574 -45.85 -26.83 -7.20
C VAL A 574 -45.02 -27.05 -8.47
N ALA A 575 -44.05 -27.95 -8.42
CA ALA A 575 -43.18 -28.30 -9.54
C ALA A 575 -43.07 -29.82 -9.68
N SER A 576 -43.00 -30.32 -10.92
CA SER A 576 -42.84 -31.76 -11.18
C SER A 576 -42.08 -32.01 -12.48
N ASP A 577 -41.34 -33.11 -12.50
CA ASP A 577 -40.36 -33.46 -13.52
C ASP A 577 -40.38 -34.97 -13.78
N ASN A 578 -39.82 -35.44 -14.90
CA ASN A 578 -39.76 -36.88 -15.21
C ASN A 578 -38.50 -37.60 -14.66
N ASP A 579 -37.50 -36.88 -14.16
CA ASP A 579 -36.39 -37.43 -13.35
C ASP A 579 -36.44 -36.86 -11.93
N SER A 580 -36.14 -35.56 -11.74
CA SER A 580 -36.18 -34.88 -10.43
C SER A 580 -35.99 -33.35 -10.51
N VAL A 581 -36.84 -32.60 -9.80
CA VAL A 581 -36.66 -31.15 -9.57
C VAL A 581 -35.55 -30.91 -8.53
N SER A 582 -34.47 -30.23 -8.93
CA SER A 582 -33.37 -29.81 -8.04
C SER A 582 -33.73 -28.64 -7.13
N ARG A 583 -34.49 -27.66 -7.64
CA ARG A 583 -34.94 -26.47 -6.89
C ARG A 583 -35.98 -25.65 -7.63
N VAL A 584 -36.80 -24.94 -6.88
CA VAL A 584 -37.65 -23.83 -7.36
C VAL A 584 -37.04 -22.49 -6.91
N LEU A 585 -36.98 -21.54 -7.83
CA LEU A 585 -36.49 -20.17 -7.67
C LEU A 585 -37.69 -19.21 -7.72
N PHE A 586 -37.85 -18.34 -6.72
CA PHE A 586 -38.92 -17.35 -6.66
C PHE A 586 -38.40 -15.95 -6.99
N TYR A 587 -39.21 -15.17 -7.72
CA TYR A 587 -38.91 -13.81 -8.13
C TYR A 587 -40.11 -12.88 -7.91
N VAL A 588 -39.84 -11.60 -7.60
CA VAL A 588 -40.80 -10.50 -7.63
C VAL A 588 -40.23 -9.38 -8.50
N ASP A 589 -40.97 -8.98 -9.54
CA ASP A 589 -40.57 -8.02 -10.59
C ASP A 589 -39.17 -8.26 -11.18
N GLY A 590 -38.85 -9.55 -11.34
CA GLY A 590 -37.55 -10.02 -11.84
C GLY A 590 -36.42 -10.05 -10.79
N ALA A 591 -36.61 -9.43 -9.61
CA ALA A 591 -35.68 -9.55 -8.50
C ALA A 591 -35.81 -10.92 -7.82
N PHE A 592 -34.69 -11.55 -7.49
CA PHE A 592 -34.65 -12.88 -6.86
C PHE A 592 -34.99 -12.80 -5.37
N VAL A 593 -35.91 -13.67 -4.91
CA VAL A 593 -36.31 -13.79 -3.51
C VAL A 593 -35.54 -14.93 -2.82
N ALA A 594 -35.73 -16.18 -3.27
CA ALA A 594 -35.01 -17.33 -2.72
C ALA A 594 -35.06 -18.56 -3.64
N ALA A 595 -34.26 -19.57 -3.27
CA ALA A 595 -34.25 -20.90 -3.87
C ALA A 595 -34.66 -21.96 -2.84
N VAL A 596 -35.69 -22.76 -3.15
CA VAL A 596 -36.20 -23.83 -2.28
C VAL A 596 -35.91 -25.19 -2.93
N ARG A 597 -35.25 -26.10 -2.20
CA ARG A 597 -34.71 -27.37 -2.74
C ARG A 597 -35.60 -28.60 -2.57
N SER A 598 -36.68 -28.50 -1.80
CA SER A 598 -37.56 -29.63 -1.47
C SER A 598 -38.99 -29.15 -1.31
N GLU A 599 -39.96 -30.06 -1.49
CA GLU A 599 -41.36 -29.77 -1.19
C GLU A 599 -41.62 -29.63 0.32
N PRO A 600 -42.61 -28.81 0.74
CA PRO A 600 -43.38 -27.89 -0.10
C PRO A 600 -42.54 -26.67 -0.52
N TYR A 601 -42.60 -26.29 -1.80
CA TYR A 601 -41.83 -25.15 -2.30
C TYR A 601 -42.47 -23.83 -1.84
N THR A 602 -42.05 -23.33 -0.67
CA THR A 602 -42.56 -22.10 -0.04
C THR A 602 -41.45 -21.19 0.46
N VAL A 603 -41.62 -19.87 0.32
CA VAL A 603 -40.71 -18.85 0.88
C VAL A 603 -41.52 -17.67 1.45
N GLN A 604 -40.99 -17.01 2.48
CA GLN A 604 -41.50 -15.73 2.96
C GLN A 604 -40.78 -14.59 2.24
N TRP A 605 -41.53 -13.71 1.59
CA TRP A 605 -41.07 -12.45 1.00
C TRP A 605 -41.51 -11.28 1.90
N ASP A 606 -40.62 -10.34 2.19
CA ASP A 606 -40.97 -9.09 2.86
C ASP A 606 -41.28 -7.99 1.83
N SER A 607 -42.54 -7.56 1.76
CA SER A 607 -43.00 -6.49 0.87
C SER A 607 -42.91 -5.09 1.50
N SER A 608 -42.50 -4.94 2.77
CA SER A 608 -42.52 -3.65 3.48
C SER A 608 -41.58 -2.60 2.88
N ALA A 609 -40.51 -3.05 2.22
CA ALA A 609 -39.57 -2.20 1.47
C ALA A 609 -39.84 -2.19 -0.05
N HIS A 610 -40.91 -2.83 -0.52
CA HIS A 610 -41.30 -2.86 -1.94
C HIS A 610 -42.31 -1.74 -2.24
N PRO A 611 -42.22 -1.04 -3.39
CA PRO A 611 -43.15 0.05 -3.71
C PRO A 611 -44.61 -0.38 -3.79
N ASP A 612 -45.50 0.37 -3.13
CA ASP A 612 -46.95 0.14 -3.22
C ASP A 612 -47.46 0.31 -4.67
N GLY A 613 -48.29 -0.63 -5.12
CA GLY A 613 -48.72 -0.75 -6.51
C GLY A 613 -48.76 -2.20 -7.03
N PRO A 614 -48.93 -2.41 -8.35
CA PRO A 614 -48.97 -3.74 -8.93
C PRO A 614 -47.56 -4.36 -9.04
N ALA A 615 -47.36 -5.50 -8.38
CA ALA A 615 -46.11 -6.27 -8.41
C ALA A 615 -46.31 -7.63 -9.11
N THR A 616 -45.32 -8.12 -9.84
CA THR A 616 -45.38 -9.39 -10.59
C THR A 616 -44.56 -10.48 -9.93
N ILE A 617 -45.10 -11.70 -9.86
CA ILE A 617 -44.50 -12.86 -9.18
C ILE A 617 -44.25 -13.96 -10.23
N GLU A 618 -43.07 -14.58 -10.19
CA GLU A 618 -42.66 -15.66 -11.09
C GLU A 618 -41.95 -16.78 -10.30
N ALA A 619 -42.19 -18.04 -10.67
CA ALA A 619 -41.43 -19.19 -10.20
C ALA A 619 -40.73 -19.91 -11.36
N LYS A 620 -39.48 -20.33 -11.16
CA LYS A 620 -38.70 -21.12 -12.13
C LYS A 620 -38.22 -22.41 -11.47
N ALA A 621 -38.37 -23.55 -12.12
CA ALA A 621 -37.87 -24.83 -11.63
C ALA A 621 -36.64 -25.26 -12.43
N LEU A 622 -35.64 -25.81 -11.75
CA LEU A 622 -34.49 -26.47 -12.36
C LEU A 622 -34.52 -27.96 -12.00
N ASP A 623 -34.30 -28.85 -12.96
CA ASP A 623 -34.11 -30.28 -12.72
C ASP A 623 -32.67 -30.60 -12.23
N ILE A 624 -32.32 -31.88 -12.10
CA ILE A 624 -30.94 -32.31 -11.77
C ILE A 624 -29.99 -32.39 -12.98
N SER A 625 -30.47 -32.18 -14.21
CA SER A 625 -29.66 -32.17 -15.45
C SER A 625 -29.30 -30.77 -15.95
N GLY A 626 -29.93 -29.72 -15.42
CA GLY A 626 -29.73 -28.31 -15.78
C GLY A 626 -30.86 -27.71 -16.65
N ASN A 627 -31.93 -28.44 -16.94
CA ASN A 627 -33.07 -27.96 -17.71
C ASN A 627 -33.95 -27.02 -16.84
N LEU A 628 -34.46 -25.95 -17.44
CA LEU A 628 -35.13 -24.84 -16.74
C LEU A 628 -36.58 -24.66 -17.22
N GLY A 629 -37.52 -24.79 -16.29
CA GLY A 629 -38.95 -24.53 -16.47
C GLY A 629 -39.39 -23.21 -15.85
N PHE A 630 -40.50 -22.65 -16.36
CA PHE A 630 -41.03 -21.33 -16.00
C PHE A 630 -42.52 -21.41 -15.69
N SER A 631 -42.97 -20.71 -14.66
CA SER A 631 -44.40 -20.53 -14.38
C SER A 631 -44.99 -19.41 -15.26
N LEU A 632 -46.31 -19.38 -15.38
CA LEU A 632 -46.99 -18.12 -15.71
C LEU A 632 -46.74 -17.11 -14.57
N GLN A 633 -46.63 -15.82 -14.91
CA GLN A 633 -46.55 -14.75 -13.93
C GLN A 633 -47.92 -14.52 -13.27
N ARG A 634 -47.94 -14.14 -11.99
CA ARG A 634 -49.12 -13.63 -11.28
C ARG A 634 -48.89 -12.16 -10.90
N THR A 635 -49.91 -11.30 -11.01
CA THR A 635 -49.86 -9.94 -10.46
C THR A 635 -50.54 -9.92 -9.09
N VAL A 636 -49.96 -9.20 -8.14
CA VAL A 636 -50.56 -8.84 -6.83
C VAL A 636 -50.53 -7.32 -6.67
N THR A 637 -51.18 -6.78 -5.63
CA THR A 637 -51.07 -5.35 -5.29
C THR A 637 -50.42 -5.19 -3.93
N VAL A 638 -49.25 -4.56 -3.88
CA VAL A 638 -48.59 -4.18 -2.63
C VAL A 638 -49.28 -2.93 -2.07
N ASP A 639 -49.65 -2.99 -0.79
CA ASP A 639 -50.45 -1.97 -0.08
C ASP A 639 -49.97 -1.90 1.38
N ASN A 640 -48.77 -1.35 1.60
CA ASN A 640 -48.19 -1.16 2.92
C ASN A 640 -48.72 0.11 3.60
N TYR A 641 -49.15 1.13 2.84
CA TYR A 641 -49.58 2.42 3.41
C TYR A 641 -50.77 2.30 4.38
N ARG A 642 -51.72 1.37 4.15
CA ARG A 642 -52.92 1.19 4.99
C ARG A 642 -52.67 0.63 6.40
N LEU A 643 -51.43 0.40 6.79
CA LEU A 643 -51.05 -0.10 8.12
C LEU A 643 -50.51 0.99 9.05
N ASP A 644 -50.35 2.22 8.56
CA ASP A 644 -49.92 3.36 9.36
C ASP A 644 -51.08 3.97 10.18
N SER A 645 -50.74 4.39 11.39
CA SER A 645 -51.64 5.05 12.35
C SER A 645 -50.94 6.21 13.10
N THR A 646 -49.77 6.64 12.63
CA THR A 646 -49.09 7.83 13.13
C THR A 646 -49.62 9.06 12.40
N THR A 647 -49.75 10.19 13.11
CA THR A 647 -50.13 11.47 12.49
C THR A 647 -48.89 12.28 12.15
N PRO A 648 -48.86 12.99 11.01
CA PRO A 648 -47.84 13.98 10.72
C PRO A 648 -47.64 15.03 11.82
N VAL A 649 -46.48 15.69 11.78
CA VAL A 649 -46.15 16.87 12.59
C VAL A 649 -45.76 18.02 11.66
N THR A 650 -46.44 19.15 11.77
CA THR A 650 -46.19 20.37 10.99
C THR A 650 -45.58 21.47 11.86
N THR A 651 -44.67 22.25 11.27
CA THR A 651 -44.10 23.47 11.84
C THR A 651 -44.32 24.65 10.88
N MET A 652 -44.43 25.85 11.43
CA MET A 652 -44.57 27.10 10.68
C MET A 652 -43.39 28.04 10.94
N ALA A 653 -42.95 28.74 9.88
CA ALA A 653 -41.93 29.77 9.93
C ALA A 653 -42.44 31.08 9.29
N CYS A 654 -41.89 32.19 9.78
CA CYS A 654 -42.10 33.56 9.31
C CYS A 654 -40.73 34.14 8.93
N ASP A 655 -40.60 34.60 7.69
CA ASP A 655 -39.36 35.14 7.10
C ASP A 655 -38.16 34.19 7.24
N GLY A 656 -38.43 32.88 7.16
CA GLY A 656 -37.45 31.80 7.34
C GLY A 656 -37.05 31.49 8.79
N THR A 657 -37.73 32.07 9.78
CA THR A 657 -37.46 31.90 11.22
C THR A 657 -38.71 31.49 12.01
N VAL A 658 -38.59 31.15 13.29
CA VAL A 658 -39.77 30.86 14.14
C VAL A 658 -40.58 32.13 14.33
N CYS A 659 -41.88 32.10 14.03
CA CYS A 659 -42.77 33.26 14.14
C CYS A 659 -42.81 33.83 15.56
N GLY A 660 -42.64 35.15 15.68
CA GLY A 660 -42.67 35.88 16.95
C GLY A 660 -44.05 36.45 17.27
N ALA A 661 -44.36 36.58 18.57
CA ALA A 661 -45.62 37.16 19.05
C ALA A 661 -45.61 38.71 19.13
N ASP A 662 -44.57 39.36 18.59
CA ASP A 662 -44.45 40.80 18.43
C ASP A 662 -45.07 41.24 17.08
N TRP A 663 -45.34 42.53 16.92
CA TRP A 663 -45.81 43.10 15.65
C TRP A 663 -44.70 43.10 14.57
N TYR A 664 -45.09 42.73 13.35
CA TYR A 664 -44.27 42.83 12.14
C TYR A 664 -44.56 44.16 11.42
N ALA A 665 -43.50 44.92 11.11
CA ALA A 665 -43.57 46.23 10.45
C ALA A 665 -43.67 46.15 8.90
N GLU A 666 -43.54 44.95 8.34
CA GLU A 666 -43.52 44.67 6.90
C GLU A 666 -44.32 43.40 6.61
N PRO A 667 -44.80 43.17 5.36
CA PRO A 667 -45.49 41.94 4.98
C PRO A 667 -44.62 40.68 5.17
N VAL A 668 -45.18 39.68 5.85
CA VAL A 668 -44.46 38.50 6.35
C VAL A 668 -44.54 37.36 5.35
N GLN A 669 -43.43 36.69 5.05
CA GLN A 669 -43.41 35.43 4.29
C GLN A 669 -43.62 34.23 5.22
N VAL A 670 -44.79 33.60 5.13
CA VAL A 670 -45.14 32.39 5.88
C VAL A 670 -44.78 31.14 5.08
N SER A 671 -44.18 30.16 5.75
CA SER A 671 -43.88 28.83 5.19
C SER A 671 -44.18 27.72 6.19
N PHE A 672 -44.47 26.51 5.69
CA PHE A 672 -44.68 25.31 6.48
C PHE A 672 -43.65 24.23 6.13
N ALA A 673 -43.29 23.43 7.12
CA ALA A 673 -42.52 22.19 6.95
C ALA A 673 -43.18 21.09 7.79
N ALA A 674 -43.54 19.98 7.16
CA ALA A 674 -44.19 18.84 7.80
C ALA A 674 -43.37 17.56 7.60
N THR A 675 -43.40 16.69 8.61
CA THR A 675 -42.75 15.37 8.61
C THR A 675 -43.71 14.32 9.12
N ASP A 676 -43.59 13.11 8.61
CA ASP A 676 -44.31 11.94 9.10
C ASP A 676 -43.34 10.75 9.22
N THR A 677 -43.67 9.78 10.07
CA THR A 677 -42.83 8.61 10.40
C THR A 677 -43.29 7.28 9.78
N GLY A 678 -44.46 7.24 9.14
CA GLY A 678 -45.01 6.03 8.55
C GLY A 678 -45.21 6.16 7.04
N SER A 679 -46.43 6.51 6.63
CA SER A 679 -46.87 6.55 5.23
C SER A 679 -46.38 7.78 4.46
N GLY A 680 -45.88 8.80 5.17
CA GLY A 680 -45.37 10.04 4.62
C GLY A 680 -46.47 11.08 4.38
N VAL A 681 -46.12 12.35 4.52
CA VAL A 681 -47.06 13.47 4.32
C VAL A 681 -47.64 13.45 2.89
N GLU A 682 -48.96 13.54 2.79
CA GLU A 682 -49.68 13.79 1.53
C GLU A 682 -49.77 15.30 1.28
N HIS A 683 -50.29 16.07 2.25
CA HIS A 683 -50.47 17.52 2.11
C HIS A 683 -50.49 18.26 3.45
N VAL A 684 -50.22 19.58 3.39
CA VAL A 684 -50.49 20.54 4.47
C VAL A 684 -51.63 21.45 4.02
N ALA A 685 -52.66 21.62 4.85
CA ALA A 685 -53.78 22.52 4.61
C ALA A 685 -53.78 23.67 5.62
N TYR A 686 -54.06 24.91 5.16
CA TYR A 686 -54.06 26.11 5.99
C TYR A 686 -55.21 27.09 5.68
N THR A 687 -55.46 28.01 6.60
CA THR A 687 -56.43 29.11 6.51
C THR A 687 -55.85 30.38 7.14
N LEU A 688 -56.40 31.55 6.79
CA LEU A 688 -56.01 32.87 7.31
C LEU A 688 -57.17 33.64 7.97
N ASP A 689 -58.38 33.06 7.95
CA ASP A 689 -59.61 33.64 8.49
C ASP A 689 -59.95 33.11 9.90
N GLY A 690 -59.06 32.33 10.50
CA GLY A 690 -59.27 31.67 11.79
C GLY A 690 -60.24 30.48 11.77
N THR A 691 -60.76 30.04 10.61
CA THR A 691 -61.52 28.78 10.50
C THR A 691 -60.57 27.58 10.50
N ASP A 692 -61.03 26.41 10.97
CA ASP A 692 -60.17 25.20 10.97
C ASP A 692 -60.00 24.67 9.52
N PRO A 693 -58.78 24.39 9.04
CA PRO A 693 -58.57 23.92 7.67
C PRO A 693 -59.19 22.54 7.44
N ALA A 694 -60.20 22.46 6.57
CA ALA A 694 -60.90 21.24 6.20
C ALA A 694 -61.16 21.17 4.70
N ALA A 695 -61.66 20.01 4.24
CA ALA A 695 -61.99 19.77 2.85
C ALA A 695 -63.08 20.74 2.35
N GLY A 696 -62.66 21.78 1.63
CA GLY A 696 -63.54 22.80 1.05
C GLY A 696 -63.37 24.24 1.59
N ASN A 697 -62.59 24.46 2.65
CA ASN A 697 -62.24 25.81 3.14
C ASN A 697 -60.72 26.04 3.33
N GLY A 698 -59.92 24.99 3.49
CA GLY A 698 -58.45 25.11 3.59
C GLY A 698 -57.77 25.25 2.23
N SER A 699 -56.80 26.15 2.13
CA SER A 699 -55.81 26.20 1.04
C SER A 699 -54.76 25.10 1.23
N ILE A 700 -54.37 24.42 0.16
CA ILE A 700 -53.21 23.51 0.19
C ILE A 700 -51.93 24.33 0.08
N TYR A 701 -50.94 24.04 0.92
CA TYR A 701 -49.62 24.67 0.86
C TYR A 701 -48.75 24.02 -0.22
N SER A 702 -48.30 24.82 -1.19
CA SER A 702 -47.36 24.43 -2.24
C SER A 702 -46.03 25.19 -2.20
N GLU A 703 -46.04 26.43 -1.74
CA GLU A 703 -44.89 27.33 -1.67
C GLU A 703 -45.12 28.44 -0.61
N PRO A 704 -44.07 29.11 -0.11
CA PRO A 704 -44.19 30.21 0.84
C PRO A 704 -45.04 31.37 0.30
N PHE A 705 -45.92 31.93 1.14
CA PHE A 705 -46.88 32.97 0.77
C PHE A 705 -46.77 34.20 1.68
N THR A 706 -47.18 35.37 1.18
CA THR A 706 -47.07 36.64 1.93
C THR A 706 -48.37 36.99 2.65
N VAL A 707 -48.27 37.37 3.93
CA VAL A 707 -49.37 37.94 4.73
C VAL A 707 -49.07 39.42 4.99
N SER A 708 -49.90 40.31 4.45
CA SER A 708 -49.69 41.78 4.46
C SER A 708 -50.57 42.54 5.47
N SER A 709 -51.37 41.84 6.26
CA SER A 709 -52.23 42.39 7.31
C SER A 709 -52.50 41.33 8.37
N SER A 710 -52.72 41.74 9.62
CA SER A 710 -52.95 40.81 10.74
C SER A 710 -54.00 39.72 10.46
N ALA A 711 -53.66 38.47 10.77
CA ALA A 711 -54.47 37.29 10.44
C ALA A 711 -54.23 36.13 11.42
N THR A 712 -55.26 35.32 11.68
CA THR A 712 -55.13 34.06 12.44
C THR A 712 -54.81 32.93 11.47
N VAL A 713 -53.53 32.54 11.39
CA VAL A 713 -53.06 31.43 10.57
C VAL A 713 -53.39 30.12 11.30
N LYS A 714 -54.16 29.24 10.68
CA LYS A 714 -54.35 27.85 11.17
C LYS A 714 -53.85 26.86 10.13
N TYR A 715 -53.29 25.74 10.59
CA TYR A 715 -52.70 24.73 9.71
C TYR A 715 -52.70 23.32 10.32
N ARG A 716 -52.61 22.30 9.46
CA ARG A 716 -52.37 20.88 9.81
C ARG A 716 -51.97 20.05 8.59
N ALA A 717 -51.31 18.93 8.80
CA ALA A 717 -50.98 17.95 7.75
C ALA A 717 -51.85 16.68 7.77
N MET A 718 -51.92 16.02 6.61
CA MET A 718 -52.46 14.67 6.41
C MET A 718 -51.37 13.78 5.79
N ASP A 719 -51.32 12.50 6.15
CA ASP A 719 -50.44 11.49 5.56
C ASP A 719 -51.11 10.73 4.39
N ARG A 720 -50.45 9.69 3.86
CA ARG A 720 -51.01 8.84 2.78
C ARG A 720 -51.93 7.73 3.28
N ALA A 721 -51.99 7.46 4.58
CA ALA A 721 -52.93 6.52 5.18
C ALA A 721 -54.29 7.17 5.54
N GLY A 722 -54.34 8.51 5.59
CA GLY A 722 -55.49 9.32 5.99
C GLY A 722 -55.47 9.77 7.46
N ASN A 723 -54.35 9.58 8.18
CA ASN A 723 -54.14 10.12 9.51
C ASN A 723 -53.97 11.64 9.42
N LEU A 724 -54.67 12.37 10.30
CA LEU A 724 -54.85 13.81 10.21
C LEU A 724 -54.40 14.49 11.50
N GLU A 725 -53.45 15.41 11.39
CA GLU A 725 -52.89 16.16 12.50
C GLU A 725 -53.94 17.07 13.17
N ALA A 726 -53.72 17.37 14.46
CA ALA A 726 -54.45 18.40 15.18
C ALA A 726 -54.24 19.79 14.55
N VAL A 727 -55.24 20.67 14.66
CA VAL A 727 -55.15 22.03 14.10
C VAL A 727 -54.25 22.90 14.98
N HIS A 728 -53.15 23.38 14.40
CA HIS A 728 -52.34 24.45 14.97
C HIS A 728 -52.96 25.82 14.66
N ALA A 729 -52.68 26.80 15.50
CA ALA A 729 -53.15 28.18 15.35
C ALA A 729 -52.07 29.19 15.77
N PHE A 730 -51.96 30.30 15.05
CA PHE A 730 -51.04 31.39 15.35
C PHE A 730 -51.64 32.73 14.91
N ASP A 731 -51.73 33.69 15.84
CA ASP A 731 -52.18 35.05 15.54
C ASP A 731 -50.99 35.91 15.07
N LEU A 732 -50.91 36.15 13.77
CA LEU A 732 -49.86 36.95 13.15
C LEU A 732 -50.28 38.42 13.11
N ALA A 733 -49.53 39.30 13.77
CA ALA A 733 -49.81 40.73 13.85
C ALA A 733 -48.91 41.52 12.89
N VAL A 734 -49.50 42.20 11.90
CA VAL A 734 -48.78 42.93 10.84
C VAL A 734 -49.34 44.35 10.72
N ASP A 735 -48.46 45.36 10.79
CA ASP A 735 -48.79 46.75 10.52
C ASP A 735 -47.59 47.52 9.96
N SER A 736 -47.69 47.96 8.71
CA SER A 736 -46.69 48.77 8.01
C SER A 736 -47.09 50.26 7.88
N THR A 737 -48.12 50.69 8.61
CA THR A 737 -48.63 52.07 8.56
C THR A 737 -47.94 52.93 9.61
N ALA A 738 -47.35 54.06 9.22
CA ALA A 738 -46.77 54.98 10.20
C ALA A 738 -47.84 55.90 10.82
N PRO A 739 -47.82 56.15 12.15
CA PRO A 739 -48.83 56.94 12.84
C PRO A 739 -48.86 58.40 12.38
N GLU A 740 -50.02 59.04 12.28
CA GLU A 740 -50.10 60.49 12.03
C GLU A 740 -49.51 61.28 13.22
N ALA A 741 -48.74 62.35 12.94
CA ALA A 741 -48.17 63.20 13.98
C ALA A 741 -48.11 64.69 13.62
N ARG A 742 -48.72 65.55 14.46
CA ARG A 742 -48.56 67.01 14.40
C ARG A 742 -48.50 67.65 15.78
N VAL A 743 -47.84 68.81 15.86
CA VAL A 743 -47.99 69.72 17.01
C VAL A 743 -49.40 70.32 16.98
N ALA A 744 -50.04 70.39 18.15
CA ALA A 744 -51.38 70.93 18.36
C ALA A 744 -51.40 72.20 19.22
N ALA A 745 -50.33 72.45 20.00
CA ALA A 745 -50.08 73.71 20.71
C ALA A 745 -48.59 73.81 21.10
N PRO A 746 -47.95 74.99 21.10
CA PRO A 746 -48.44 76.25 20.52
C PRO A 746 -48.71 76.13 19.01
N ALA A 747 -49.48 77.09 18.47
CA ALA A 747 -49.69 77.27 17.04
C ALA A 747 -48.56 78.12 16.41
N ALA A 748 -48.49 78.13 15.08
CA ALA A 748 -47.47 78.88 14.35
C ALA A 748 -47.65 80.39 14.55
N GLY A 749 -46.65 81.06 15.11
CA GLY A 749 -46.66 82.49 15.43
C GLY A 749 -47.24 82.86 16.80
N ASP A 750 -47.65 81.89 17.63
CA ASP A 750 -48.05 82.15 19.02
C ASP A 750 -46.93 82.83 19.81
N THR A 751 -47.30 83.62 20.84
CA THR A 751 -46.35 84.16 21.83
C THR A 751 -46.61 83.55 23.20
N VAL A 752 -45.57 82.98 23.82
CA VAL A 752 -45.65 82.22 25.08
C VAL A 752 -44.80 82.90 26.15
N SER A 753 -45.47 83.47 27.15
CA SER A 753 -44.86 84.20 28.28
C SER A 753 -45.09 83.55 29.66
N ALA A 754 -45.76 82.39 29.70
CA ALA A 754 -46.06 81.67 30.94
C ALA A 754 -46.00 80.15 30.75
N VAL A 755 -45.83 79.43 31.86
CA VAL A 755 -45.76 77.95 31.90
C VAL A 755 -46.99 77.34 31.21
N THR A 756 -46.74 76.55 30.17
CA THR A 756 -47.77 76.04 29.25
C THR A 756 -47.61 74.53 29.01
N TYR A 757 -48.38 73.99 28.07
CA TYR A 757 -48.23 72.63 27.57
C TYR A 757 -47.93 72.65 26.07
N LEU A 758 -46.81 72.07 25.68
CA LEU A 758 -46.59 71.62 24.31
C LEU A 758 -47.49 70.40 24.09
N LYS A 759 -48.31 70.38 23.05
CA LYS A 759 -49.31 69.32 22.80
C LYS A 759 -49.09 68.68 21.44
N ALA A 760 -49.27 67.36 21.38
CA ALA A 760 -49.31 66.61 20.14
C ALA A 760 -50.75 66.20 19.81
N ALA A 761 -51.12 66.24 18.54
CA ALA A 761 -52.23 65.46 18.01
C ALA A 761 -51.62 64.33 17.17
N VAL A 762 -51.91 63.10 17.57
CA VAL A 762 -51.43 61.87 16.94
C VAL A 762 -52.60 60.91 16.79
N ALA A 763 -52.59 60.10 15.73
CA ALA A 763 -53.62 59.11 15.44
C ALA A 763 -53.01 57.92 14.71
N ASP A 764 -53.57 56.73 14.95
CA ASP A 764 -53.10 55.49 14.37
C ASP A 764 -54.25 54.45 14.39
N SER A 765 -54.25 53.48 13.46
CA SER A 765 -55.26 52.42 13.39
C SER A 765 -55.05 51.31 14.43
N ASN A 766 -53.81 51.00 14.78
CA ASN A 766 -53.40 49.93 15.68
C ASN A 766 -52.92 50.47 17.03
N GLY A 767 -52.56 51.76 17.09
CA GLY A 767 -52.41 52.56 18.30
C GLY A 767 -51.07 53.31 18.33
N VAL A 768 -50.94 54.30 19.22
CA VAL A 768 -49.67 55.04 19.40
C VAL A 768 -49.00 54.59 20.68
N ALA A 769 -47.91 53.82 20.56
CA ALA A 769 -47.13 53.34 21.69
C ALA A 769 -46.34 54.46 22.40
N ARG A 770 -45.89 55.49 21.67
CA ARG A 770 -45.13 56.61 22.23
C ARG A 770 -45.14 57.88 21.38
N VAL A 771 -45.11 59.04 22.04
CA VAL A 771 -44.84 60.34 21.42
C VAL A 771 -43.65 61.01 22.11
N TYR A 772 -42.64 61.41 21.34
CA TYR A 772 -41.47 62.17 21.78
C TYR A 772 -41.67 63.67 21.46
N PHE A 773 -41.22 64.55 22.35
CA PHE A 773 -41.33 66.01 22.22
C PHE A 773 -39.96 66.67 22.12
N TYR A 774 -39.79 67.57 21.15
CA TYR A 774 -38.54 68.29 20.88
C TYR A 774 -38.79 69.80 20.87
N LEU A 775 -37.85 70.56 21.44
CA LEU A 775 -37.79 72.02 21.40
C LEU A 775 -36.44 72.42 20.81
N ASP A 776 -36.42 73.21 19.74
CA ASP A 776 -35.22 73.61 18.99
C ASP A 776 -34.34 72.40 18.60
N GLY A 777 -35.00 71.33 18.16
CA GLY A 777 -34.38 70.04 17.82
C GLY A 777 -33.93 69.20 19.03
N LYS A 778 -33.89 69.75 20.24
CA LYS A 778 -33.48 69.04 21.46
C LYS A 778 -34.66 68.28 22.08
N LEU A 779 -34.46 66.99 22.34
CA LEU A 779 -35.46 66.15 23.02
C LEU A 779 -35.73 66.65 24.45
N LEU A 780 -37.00 66.90 24.76
CA LEU A 780 -37.49 67.15 26.12
C LEU A 780 -37.83 65.84 26.85
N GLY A 781 -38.39 64.88 26.13
CA GLY A 781 -38.76 63.55 26.62
C GLY A 781 -39.99 63.00 25.88
N SER A 782 -40.66 61.99 26.46
CA SER A 782 -41.78 61.30 25.81
C SER A 782 -43.02 61.10 26.68
N ARG A 783 -44.11 60.66 26.04
CA ARG A 783 -45.42 60.33 26.61
C ARG A 783 -45.95 59.04 25.98
N ILE A 784 -46.66 58.24 26.78
CA ILE A 784 -47.29 56.96 26.36
C ILE A 784 -48.80 56.92 26.70
N VAL A 785 -49.37 58.07 27.05
CA VAL A 785 -50.78 58.20 27.49
C VAL A 785 -51.35 59.49 26.89
N THR A 786 -52.58 59.42 26.41
CA THR A 786 -53.35 60.57 25.89
C THR A 786 -54.02 61.36 27.03
N PRO A 787 -54.15 62.70 26.95
CA PRO A 787 -53.63 63.60 25.91
C PRO A 787 -52.11 63.68 25.94
N PHE A 788 -51.49 63.52 24.77
CA PHE A 788 -50.05 63.60 24.61
C PHE A 788 -49.61 65.06 24.77
N GLN A 789 -49.15 65.42 25.97
CA GLN A 789 -48.71 66.78 26.29
C GLN A 789 -47.53 66.84 27.26
N TRP A 790 -46.67 67.83 27.03
CA TRP A 790 -45.48 68.11 27.82
C TRP A 790 -45.59 69.48 28.49
N LYS A 791 -45.67 69.51 29.83
CA LYS A 791 -45.65 70.76 30.60
C LYS A 791 -44.27 71.40 30.47
N TRP A 792 -44.21 72.65 30.02
CA TRP A 792 -42.98 73.36 29.73
C TRP A 792 -43.03 74.78 30.27
N ASP A 793 -41.87 75.27 30.72
CA ASP A 793 -41.69 76.60 31.28
C ASP A 793 -40.84 77.44 30.32
N PRO A 794 -41.38 78.54 29.74
CA PRO A 794 -40.64 79.38 28.79
C PRO A 794 -39.40 80.04 29.41
N ALA A 795 -39.32 80.17 30.74
CA ALA A 795 -38.11 80.68 31.41
C ALA A 795 -36.88 79.73 31.29
N THR A 796 -37.04 78.56 30.68
CA THR A 796 -35.94 77.63 30.35
C THR A 796 -35.19 77.97 29.06
N VAL A 797 -35.63 78.97 28.30
CA VAL A 797 -34.96 79.49 27.10
C VAL A 797 -34.83 81.02 27.14
N SER A 798 -33.96 81.58 26.30
CA SER A 798 -33.86 83.03 26.09
C SER A 798 -35.05 83.55 25.30
N PRO A 799 -35.62 84.74 25.59
CA PRO A 799 -36.66 85.35 24.75
C PRO A 799 -36.22 85.46 23.28
N GLY A 800 -37.12 85.11 22.35
CA GLY A 800 -36.79 84.95 20.94
C GLY A 800 -37.73 83.98 20.21
N THR A 801 -37.32 83.54 19.01
CA THR A 801 -38.07 82.61 18.17
C THR A 801 -37.63 81.17 18.42
N HIS A 802 -38.58 80.27 18.70
CA HIS A 802 -38.36 78.87 19.03
C HIS A 802 -39.20 77.95 18.14
N THR A 803 -38.84 76.67 18.11
CA THR A 803 -39.50 75.63 17.29
C THR A 803 -39.84 74.41 18.13
N VAL A 804 -41.04 73.85 17.94
CA VAL A 804 -41.45 72.58 18.56
C VAL A 804 -41.73 71.53 17.48
N GLN A 805 -41.29 70.29 17.74
CA GLN A 805 -41.56 69.10 16.91
C GLN A 805 -41.96 67.92 17.79
N VAL A 806 -42.68 66.95 17.22
CA VAL A 806 -42.99 65.68 17.87
C VAL A 806 -42.71 64.49 16.96
N THR A 807 -42.37 63.34 17.54
CA THR A 807 -42.27 62.06 16.81
C THR A 807 -43.22 61.06 17.45
N ALA A 808 -44.19 60.54 16.69
CA ALA A 808 -45.04 59.43 17.11
C ALA A 808 -44.43 58.09 16.69
N VAL A 809 -44.67 57.05 17.48
CA VAL A 809 -44.25 55.65 17.24
C VAL A 809 -45.37 54.72 17.69
N ASP A 810 -45.69 53.71 16.88
CA ASP A 810 -46.74 52.70 17.11
C ASP A 810 -46.18 51.42 17.80
N PRO A 811 -46.97 50.33 17.98
CA PRO A 811 -46.49 49.03 18.46
C PRO A 811 -45.54 48.29 17.51
N ALA A 812 -45.73 48.41 16.19
CA ALA A 812 -44.87 47.81 15.15
C ALA A 812 -43.49 48.47 15.03
N ARG A 813 -43.34 49.66 15.64
CA ARG A 813 -42.19 50.57 15.63
C ARG A 813 -42.12 51.45 14.36
N ASN A 814 -43.19 51.55 13.56
CA ASN A 814 -43.26 52.59 12.52
C ASN A 814 -43.35 53.97 13.20
N GLN A 815 -42.85 55.00 12.52
CA GLN A 815 -42.69 56.32 13.13
C GLN A 815 -42.88 57.48 12.16
N THR A 816 -43.51 58.54 12.66
CA THR A 816 -43.68 59.81 11.92
C THR A 816 -43.17 60.95 12.78
N LYS A 817 -42.29 61.78 12.21
CA LYS A 817 -41.86 63.04 12.79
C LYS A 817 -42.67 64.19 12.17
N SER A 818 -43.23 65.05 13.02
CA SER A 818 -44.00 66.21 12.58
C SER A 818 -43.13 67.30 11.97
N GLU A 819 -43.77 68.14 11.15
CA GLU A 819 -43.27 69.47 10.84
C GLU A 819 -42.96 70.29 12.11
N ALA A 820 -42.06 71.26 11.96
CA ALA A 820 -41.69 72.20 13.01
C ALA A 820 -42.70 73.35 13.09
N VAL A 821 -43.26 73.57 14.28
CA VAL A 821 -44.11 74.75 14.55
C VAL A 821 -43.28 75.81 15.25
N THR A 822 -43.12 76.94 14.57
CA THR A 822 -42.36 78.10 15.04
C THR A 822 -43.24 79.04 15.87
N PHE A 823 -42.77 79.45 17.04
CA PHE A 823 -43.47 80.36 17.96
C PHE A 823 -42.47 81.30 18.68
N THR A 824 -42.96 82.26 19.44
CA THR A 824 -42.13 83.28 20.12
C THR A 824 -42.20 83.11 21.64
N VAL A 825 -41.08 83.32 22.33
CA VAL A 825 -41.00 83.49 23.79
C VAL A 825 -40.71 84.95 24.11
N SER A 826 -41.44 85.51 25.08
CA SER A 826 -41.38 86.92 25.48
C SER A 826 -41.31 87.09 27.00
#